data_AF-A0A8S3UIB2-F1
#
_entry.id   AF-A0A8S3UIB2-F1
#
_cell.length_a   1.000
_cell.length_b   1.000
_cell.length_c   1.000
_cell.angle_alpha   90.00
_cell.angle_beta   90.00
_cell.angle_gamma   90.00
#
_symmetry.space_group_name_H-M   'P 1'
#
loop_
_entity.id
_entity.type
_entity.pdbx_description
1 polymer ?
#
loop_
_entity_poly.entity_id
_entity_poly.type
_entity_poly.pdbx_seq_one_letter_code
_entity_poly.pdbx_strand_id
1 'polypeptide(L)'
;MQNFVSIHNIVKKSGLYNFQGCKIPIYSKINILFLRSLLQNYSDAQVCDFLEYGWPVGHDGSPFRSSFSRNHSGATDFPDDIAKYLKKESSYKAIVGPFKANPFSCPSALSPLNSVPKKDSTERRVIVDLSFPEGEAVNSGIFKDRYLGDEISVSYPTVDDFIMLIKSKGQGCRMFKRDLKRAYRQLVVDPGDIHLLGYKWRGHLYYDRVLTMGLRSAAYICMRTTNAIAFICQNMGIDILNYLDDLAGCDIPSSSDDAYAKLGLILQNCGIEESIEKACPPSTKMMFIGILFDSENMTISIDTQRLSEILQLVSNWLCSTNCTKRELQSLLGKLNFVSQCVRSGRIFVSRLLNWLRDFPDNGKIVIPTDFKRDLFWWQEFLPSYNGISMILSDEFSNPDQLFSVDACLTGCGGWMDGRYFHCSFPEFILDQNLHINLLEMLTIVVALKLWGKHFTNLKVIIYCDNMVSVRVLNTGATRNEFLQSCLREVCWIAAVNNFELKAIHISGCDNRLPDLLSRWDLDYKFQLDFYERTKGMSLFRDLISKELFQFEHIWSTLVCDSIAKHVKTIRRCHLQAFPGANIWDMINLLNCGTIQVNYDIILMHVGTNNVGTYEVADFDIGYNVLISTIEKLVKPHTVIVMSAIIPRLLDFQNTSYFVTTINSRLRSLCFKRGVQFVATYKPF
;
A
#
# COMPACT_ATOMS: atom_id res chain seq x y z
N MET A 1 37.28 17.68 -28.76
CA MET A 1 36.17 16.81 -28.32
C MET A 1 36.41 15.47 -28.98
N GLN A 2 36.51 14.35 -28.24
CA GLN A 2 36.66 13.02 -28.87
C GLN A 2 35.56 12.86 -29.93
N ASN A 3 35.93 12.44 -31.14
CA ASN A 3 34.95 12.21 -32.20
C ASN A 3 34.19 10.91 -31.90
N PHE A 4 33.10 11.02 -31.15
CA PHE A 4 32.28 9.87 -30.73
C PHE A 4 31.77 9.05 -31.93
N VAL A 5 31.55 9.69 -33.08
CA VAL A 5 31.14 9.03 -34.32
C VAL A 5 32.26 8.14 -34.85
N SER A 6 33.52 8.58 -34.82
CA SER A 6 34.64 7.73 -35.24
C SER A 6 34.84 6.55 -34.28
N ILE A 7 34.70 6.78 -32.97
CA ILE A 7 34.81 5.71 -31.96
C ILE A 7 33.69 4.68 -32.16
N HIS A 8 32.45 5.13 -32.37
CA HIS A 8 31.32 4.24 -32.67
C HIS A 8 31.62 3.30 -33.84
N ASN A 9 32.12 3.84 -34.96
CA ASN A 9 32.41 3.03 -36.15
C ASN A 9 33.52 2.00 -35.88
N ILE A 10 34.53 2.34 -35.07
CA ILE A 10 35.60 1.40 -34.67
C ILE A 10 35.03 0.29 -33.78
N VAL A 11 34.29 0.66 -32.74
CA VAL A 11 33.70 -0.31 -31.79
C VAL A 11 32.71 -1.22 -32.51
N LYS A 12 31.79 -0.67 -33.33
CA LYS A 12 30.84 -1.48 -34.11
C LYS A 12 31.53 -2.44 -35.06
N LYS A 13 32.63 -2.04 -35.71
CA LYS A 13 33.39 -2.93 -36.61
C LYS A 13 34.02 -4.11 -35.87
N SER A 14 34.31 -3.97 -34.57
CA SER A 14 34.87 -5.06 -33.77
C SER A 14 33.87 -6.18 -33.48
N GLY A 15 32.56 -5.90 -33.55
CA GLY A 15 31.50 -6.85 -33.20
C GLY A 15 31.34 -7.10 -31.70
N LEU A 16 32.13 -6.42 -30.85
CA LEU A 16 32.09 -6.52 -29.39
C LEU A 16 31.73 -5.18 -28.76
N TYR A 17 31.28 -5.19 -27.51
CA TYR A 17 31.18 -3.97 -26.72
C TYR A 17 32.57 -3.37 -26.48
N ASN A 18 32.65 -2.05 -26.29
CA ASN A 18 33.93 -1.35 -26.18
C ASN A 18 34.77 -1.87 -25.01
N PHE A 19 34.15 -2.14 -23.85
CA PHE A 19 34.84 -2.69 -22.68
C PHE A 19 35.43 -4.10 -22.91
N GLN A 20 34.90 -4.86 -23.87
CA GLN A 20 35.37 -6.20 -24.22
C GLN A 20 36.42 -6.18 -25.34
N GLY A 21 36.17 -5.37 -26.37
CA GLY A 21 36.98 -5.31 -27.59
C GLY A 21 38.01 -4.19 -27.57
N CYS A 22 37.64 -3.03 -28.12
CA CYS A 22 38.58 -1.95 -28.42
C CYS A 22 39.15 -1.25 -27.19
N LYS A 23 38.45 -1.28 -26.04
CA LYS A 23 38.81 -0.63 -24.78
C LYS A 23 39.25 0.83 -24.96
N ILE A 24 38.52 1.57 -25.80
CA ILE A 24 38.81 2.98 -26.06
C ILE A 24 38.25 3.80 -24.89
N PRO A 25 39.07 4.49 -24.08
CA PRO A 25 38.58 5.27 -22.96
C PRO A 25 37.69 6.42 -23.43
N ILE A 26 36.53 6.55 -22.79
CA ILE A 26 35.54 7.56 -23.15
C ILE A 26 35.54 8.67 -22.12
N TYR A 27 35.65 9.91 -22.59
CA TYR A 27 35.71 11.05 -21.70
C TYR A 27 34.49 11.14 -20.77
N SER A 28 34.71 11.01 -19.47
CA SER A 28 33.76 11.31 -18.40
C SER A 28 34.44 12.18 -17.34
N LYS A 29 33.68 12.77 -16.41
CA LYS A 29 34.26 13.47 -15.26
C LYS A 29 34.66 12.52 -14.13
N ILE A 30 34.29 11.24 -14.25
CA ILE A 30 34.46 10.24 -13.21
C ILE A 30 35.94 9.85 -13.13
N ASN A 31 36.50 9.90 -11.93
CA ASN A 31 37.89 9.55 -11.66
C ASN A 31 38.04 8.03 -11.53
N ILE A 32 38.19 7.36 -12.68
CA ILE A 32 38.25 5.90 -12.76
C ILE A 32 39.44 5.32 -11.98
N LEU A 33 40.61 5.97 -12.03
CA LEU A 33 41.80 5.49 -11.33
C LEU A 33 41.59 5.48 -9.80
N PHE A 34 40.94 6.51 -9.27
CA PHE A 34 40.57 6.58 -7.86
C PHE A 34 39.51 5.54 -7.47
N LEU A 35 38.50 5.31 -8.32
CA LEU A 35 37.52 4.25 -8.07
C LEU A 35 38.18 2.87 -8.04
N ARG A 36 39.04 2.55 -9.02
CA ARG A 36 39.74 1.26 -9.07
C ARG A 36 40.63 1.02 -7.84
N SER A 37 41.25 2.06 -7.28
CA SER A 37 42.07 1.90 -6.08
C SER A 37 41.25 1.56 -4.83
N LEU A 38 39.99 1.97 -4.77
CA LEU A 38 39.09 1.72 -3.63
C LEU A 38 38.21 0.47 -3.79
N LEU A 39 38.07 -0.05 -5.00
CA LEU A 39 37.20 -1.20 -5.33
C LEU A 39 37.95 -2.53 -5.49
N GLN A 40 39.17 -2.67 -4.96
CA GLN A 40 40.00 -3.87 -5.16
C GLN A 40 39.33 -5.19 -4.71
N ASN A 41 38.50 -5.14 -3.67
CA ASN A 41 37.77 -6.30 -3.12
C ASN A 41 36.26 -6.23 -3.40
N TYR A 42 35.82 -5.37 -4.32
CA TYR A 42 34.41 -5.25 -4.66
C TYR A 42 34.01 -6.38 -5.62
N SER A 43 32.92 -7.08 -5.32
CA SER A 43 32.47 -8.24 -6.10
C SER A 43 32.16 -7.90 -7.56
N ASP A 44 31.75 -6.67 -7.83
CA ASP A 44 31.50 -6.15 -9.17
C ASP A 44 32.67 -5.27 -9.66
N ALA A 45 33.80 -5.91 -9.96
CA ALA A 45 34.98 -5.23 -10.50
C ALA A 45 34.74 -4.63 -11.90
N GLN A 46 33.73 -5.13 -12.63
CA GLN A 46 33.44 -4.72 -14.01
C GLN A 46 32.84 -3.30 -14.08
N VAL A 47 32.26 -2.80 -12.98
CA VAL A 47 31.72 -1.43 -12.90
C VAL A 47 32.73 -0.38 -13.37
N CYS A 48 34.02 -0.53 -13.04
CA CYS A 48 35.06 0.42 -13.46
C CYS A 48 35.30 0.36 -14.98
N ASP A 49 35.28 -0.82 -15.58
CA ASP A 49 35.42 -0.99 -17.03
C ASP A 49 34.25 -0.33 -17.76
N PHE A 50 33.03 -0.46 -17.24
CA PHE A 50 31.86 0.21 -17.82
C PHE A 50 31.90 1.73 -17.65
N LEU A 51 32.37 2.24 -16.51
CA LEU A 51 32.53 3.68 -16.30
C LEU A 51 33.64 4.28 -17.19
N GLU A 52 34.67 3.50 -17.53
CA GLU A 52 35.80 3.93 -18.36
C GLU A 52 35.53 3.82 -19.86
N TYR A 53 34.94 2.70 -20.29
CA TYR A 53 34.74 2.35 -21.71
C TYR A 53 33.30 2.57 -22.19
N GLY A 54 32.38 2.93 -21.29
CA GLY A 54 30.98 3.17 -21.57
C GLY A 54 30.10 1.97 -21.24
N TRP A 55 28.89 2.26 -20.77
CA TRP A 55 27.89 1.28 -20.37
C TRP A 55 27.12 0.75 -21.58
N PRO A 56 27.17 -0.56 -21.87
CA PRO A 56 26.26 -1.17 -22.82
C PRO A 56 24.81 -0.89 -22.46
N VAL A 57 23.99 -0.61 -23.47
CA VAL A 57 22.56 -0.38 -23.24
C VAL A 57 21.85 -1.69 -22.90
N GLY A 58 22.41 -2.84 -23.30
CA GLY A 58 21.84 -4.17 -23.05
C GLY A 58 20.79 -4.57 -24.09
N HIS A 59 20.85 -3.97 -25.28
CA HIS A 59 20.00 -4.31 -26.41
C HIS A 59 20.49 -5.62 -27.06
N ASP A 60 19.57 -6.56 -27.34
CA ASP A 60 19.85 -7.91 -27.85
C ASP A 60 20.22 -7.96 -29.35
N GLY A 61 19.96 -6.87 -30.06
CA GLY A 61 20.23 -6.71 -31.48
C GLY A 61 19.00 -6.91 -32.36
N SER A 62 17.82 -7.11 -31.77
CA SER A 62 16.55 -7.19 -32.48
C SER A 62 16.33 -5.95 -33.37
N PRO A 63 15.59 -6.07 -34.49
CA PRO A 63 15.20 -4.91 -35.26
C PRO A 63 14.36 -3.94 -34.43
N PHE A 64 14.54 -2.64 -34.67
CA PHE A 64 13.71 -1.58 -34.11
C PHE A 64 13.05 -0.78 -35.23
N ARG A 65 11.88 -0.19 -34.96
CA ARG A 65 11.25 0.80 -35.84
C ARG A 65 11.42 2.20 -35.28
N SER A 66 12.17 3.03 -36.01
CA SER A 66 12.25 4.46 -35.73
C SER A 66 10.89 5.13 -35.95
N SER A 67 10.48 6.03 -35.05
CA SER A 67 9.31 6.88 -35.28
C SER A 67 9.69 7.95 -36.31
N PHE A 68 9.32 7.72 -37.58
CA PHE A 68 9.72 8.59 -38.68
C PHE A 68 8.89 9.88 -38.80
N SER A 69 7.74 10.00 -38.12
CA SER A 69 6.75 11.02 -38.49
C SER A 69 6.44 12.11 -37.46
N ARG A 70 6.53 11.88 -36.12
CA ARG A 70 6.16 12.93 -35.17
C ARG A 70 6.69 12.73 -33.74
N ASN A 71 7.09 13.84 -33.10
CA ASN A 71 7.24 13.91 -31.64
C ASN A 71 5.86 13.97 -30.97
N HIS A 72 5.81 13.64 -29.68
CA HIS A 72 4.58 13.73 -28.89
C HIS A 72 4.13 15.19 -28.72
N SER A 73 2.82 15.40 -28.49
CA SER A 73 2.23 16.75 -28.37
C SER A 73 2.94 17.58 -27.31
N GLY A 74 3.29 17.00 -26.17
CA GLY A 74 4.02 17.72 -25.12
C GLY A 74 5.34 18.34 -25.60
N ALA A 75 6.04 17.74 -26.56
CA ALA A 75 7.23 18.36 -27.15
C ALA A 75 6.88 19.42 -28.21
N THR A 76 5.86 19.20 -29.04
CA THR A 76 5.47 20.17 -30.09
C THR A 76 4.80 21.42 -29.54
N ASP A 77 4.05 21.27 -28.45
CA ASP A 77 3.29 22.35 -27.81
C ASP A 77 4.21 23.26 -26.97
N PHE A 78 5.37 22.74 -26.56
CA PHE A 78 6.37 23.45 -25.74
C PHE A 78 7.77 23.46 -26.41
N PRO A 79 7.90 24.05 -27.61
CA PRO A 79 9.13 23.97 -28.40
C PRO A 79 10.32 24.69 -27.77
N ASP A 80 10.07 25.74 -26.98
CA ASP A 80 11.13 26.50 -26.29
C ASP A 80 11.79 25.68 -25.19
N ASP A 81 11.03 24.82 -24.49
CA ASP A 81 11.58 23.92 -23.48
C ASP A 81 12.46 22.84 -24.10
N ILE A 82 12.11 22.34 -25.29
CA ILE A 82 12.97 21.44 -26.05
C ILE A 82 14.25 22.17 -26.48
N ALA A 83 14.16 23.41 -26.96
CA ALA A 83 15.35 24.18 -27.35
C ALA A 83 16.28 24.44 -26.15
N LYS A 84 15.72 24.80 -24.98
CA LYS A 84 16.47 24.95 -23.73
C LYS A 84 17.13 23.64 -23.30
N TYR A 85 16.40 22.52 -23.38
CA TYR A 85 16.95 21.19 -23.10
C TYR A 85 18.14 20.87 -24.00
N LEU A 86 18.01 20.99 -25.31
CA LEU A 86 19.09 20.68 -26.26
C LEU A 86 20.32 21.57 -26.03
N LYS A 87 20.12 22.87 -25.79
CA LYS A 87 21.22 23.79 -25.46
C LYS A 87 21.93 23.39 -24.17
N LYS A 88 21.17 23.03 -23.14
CA LYS A 88 21.69 22.57 -21.84
C LYS A 88 22.47 21.26 -21.99
N GLU A 89 21.90 20.26 -22.64
CA GLU A 89 22.54 18.96 -22.82
C GLU A 89 23.79 19.04 -23.71
N SER A 90 23.79 19.93 -24.70
CA SER A 90 24.95 20.22 -25.55
C SER A 90 26.08 20.87 -24.74
N SER A 91 25.79 21.83 -23.85
CA SER A 91 26.82 22.45 -23.01
C SER A 91 27.48 21.46 -22.03
N TYR A 92 26.72 20.47 -21.55
CA TYR A 92 27.25 19.35 -20.77
C TYR A 92 27.99 18.30 -21.59
N LYS A 93 28.03 18.43 -22.93
CA LYS A 93 28.55 17.41 -23.85
C LYS A 93 27.88 16.05 -23.60
N ALA A 94 26.60 16.05 -23.23
CA ALA A 94 25.79 14.86 -22.96
C ALA A 94 25.09 14.33 -24.23
N ILE A 95 25.02 15.16 -25.28
CA ILE A 95 24.47 14.82 -26.59
C ILE A 95 25.51 15.08 -27.68
N VAL A 96 25.38 14.37 -28.79
CA VAL A 96 26.08 14.64 -30.06
C VAL A 96 25.09 15.11 -31.12
N GLY A 97 25.53 16.05 -31.95
CA GLY A 97 24.70 16.74 -32.94
C GLY A 97 24.76 18.26 -32.78
N PRO A 98 23.99 19.03 -33.56
CA PRO A 98 23.01 18.56 -34.56
C PRO A 98 23.66 17.93 -35.80
N PHE A 99 23.06 16.88 -36.34
CA PHE A 99 23.41 16.30 -37.64
C PHE A 99 22.27 16.45 -38.66
N LYS A 100 22.60 16.65 -39.94
CA LYS A 100 21.60 16.70 -41.03
C LYS A 100 21.14 15.31 -41.49
N ALA A 101 21.99 14.30 -41.30
CA ALA A 101 21.74 12.91 -41.66
C ALA A 101 22.37 11.99 -40.61
N ASN A 102 22.03 10.69 -40.63
CA ASN A 102 22.60 9.70 -39.73
C ASN A 102 24.14 9.69 -39.87
N PRO A 103 24.91 10.01 -38.80
CA PRO A 103 26.36 10.07 -38.89
C PRO A 103 27.05 8.70 -38.75
N PHE A 104 26.31 7.65 -38.41
CA PHE A 104 26.87 6.32 -38.11
C PHE A 104 26.82 5.39 -39.33
N SER A 105 27.71 4.39 -39.36
CA SER A 105 27.74 3.38 -40.43
C SER A 105 26.63 2.32 -40.34
N CYS A 106 25.73 2.44 -39.37
CA CYS A 106 24.61 1.52 -39.14
C CYS A 106 23.28 2.29 -38.99
N PRO A 107 22.12 1.62 -39.15
CA PRO A 107 20.81 2.24 -38.92
C PRO A 107 20.70 2.83 -37.51
N SER A 108 20.07 4.00 -37.38
CA SER A 108 19.84 4.67 -36.09
C SER A 108 18.40 4.53 -35.65
N ALA A 109 18.18 4.26 -34.36
CA ALA A 109 16.87 4.38 -33.74
C ALA A 109 16.55 5.86 -33.50
N LEU A 110 15.35 6.28 -33.92
CA LEU A 110 14.84 7.63 -33.65
C LEU A 110 13.59 7.54 -32.78
N SER A 111 13.74 7.91 -31.52
CA SER A 111 12.67 7.93 -30.53
C SER A 111 12.00 9.30 -30.47
N PRO A 112 10.67 9.38 -30.30
CA PRO A 112 9.99 10.66 -30.20
C PRO A 112 10.30 11.35 -28.87
N LEU A 113 10.40 12.68 -28.93
CA LEU A 113 10.48 13.51 -27.74
C LEU A 113 9.09 13.76 -27.16
N ASN A 114 9.03 13.85 -25.84
CA ASN A 114 7.90 14.40 -25.09
C ASN A 114 8.39 15.43 -24.08
N SER A 115 7.48 16.27 -23.57
CA SER A 115 7.77 17.19 -22.49
C SER A 115 6.59 17.25 -21.53
N VAL A 116 6.85 17.04 -20.24
CA VAL A 116 5.85 16.98 -19.17
C VAL A 116 6.15 18.01 -18.09
N PRO A 117 5.14 18.63 -17.46
CA PRO A 117 5.37 19.57 -16.37
C PRO A 117 6.04 18.85 -15.19
N LYS A 118 7.05 19.49 -14.59
CA LYS A 118 7.60 19.01 -13.33
C LYS A 118 6.67 19.49 -12.20
N LYS A 119 6.37 18.59 -11.25
CA LYS A 119 5.56 18.96 -10.08
C LYS A 119 6.23 20.14 -9.36
N ASP A 120 5.44 21.15 -9.01
CA ASP A 120 5.87 22.34 -8.26
C ASP A 120 7.00 23.15 -8.92
N SER A 121 7.09 23.12 -10.26
CA SER A 121 8.10 23.88 -11.01
C SER A 121 7.55 24.39 -12.34
N THR A 122 8.01 25.56 -12.78
CA THR A 122 7.75 26.10 -14.12
C THR A 122 8.59 25.40 -15.19
N GLU A 123 9.60 24.61 -14.80
CA GLU A 123 10.40 23.81 -15.73
C GLU A 123 9.65 22.56 -16.19
N ARG A 124 9.87 22.18 -17.44
CA ARG A 124 9.35 20.93 -18.00
C ARG A 124 10.45 19.89 -18.12
N ARG A 125 10.11 18.61 -17.87
CA ARG A 125 11.01 17.47 -18.07
C ARG A 125 10.85 16.96 -19.50
N VAL A 126 11.93 17.00 -20.26
CA VAL A 126 12.00 16.38 -21.59
C VAL A 126 12.25 14.88 -21.42
N ILE A 127 11.49 14.08 -22.16
CA ILE A 127 11.55 12.61 -22.15
C ILE A 127 11.87 12.15 -23.56
N VAL A 128 12.83 11.23 -23.68
CA VAL A 128 13.07 10.46 -24.90
C VAL A 128 12.28 9.17 -24.77
N ASP A 129 11.22 9.01 -25.56
CA ASP A 129 10.31 7.87 -25.41
C ASP A 129 10.87 6.62 -26.12
N LEU A 130 11.77 5.94 -25.42
CA LEU A 130 12.44 4.71 -25.88
C LEU A 130 11.52 3.48 -25.90
N SER A 131 10.25 3.63 -25.51
CA SER A 131 9.24 2.56 -25.52
C SER A 131 8.23 2.69 -26.65
N PHE A 132 8.36 3.71 -27.51
CA PHE A 132 7.45 3.95 -28.63
C PHE A 132 8.10 3.70 -30.00
N PRO A 133 7.41 3.00 -30.93
CA PRO A 133 6.13 2.31 -30.73
C PRO A 133 6.30 1.02 -29.90
N GLU A 134 5.27 0.68 -29.12
CA GLU A 134 5.30 -0.51 -28.26
C GLU A 134 5.59 -1.78 -29.07
N GLY A 135 6.46 -2.65 -28.56
CA GLY A 135 6.86 -3.89 -29.24
C GLY A 135 7.98 -3.73 -30.28
N GLU A 136 8.21 -2.52 -30.81
CA GLU A 136 9.22 -2.28 -31.86
C GLU A 136 10.21 -1.14 -31.52
N ALA A 137 10.08 -0.53 -30.34
CA ALA A 137 11.02 0.48 -29.84
C ALA A 137 12.34 -0.11 -29.30
N VAL A 138 13.29 0.76 -28.95
CA VAL A 138 14.60 0.39 -28.39
C VAL A 138 14.45 -0.43 -27.10
N ASN A 139 13.53 -0.04 -26.21
CA ASN A 139 13.30 -0.80 -24.99
C ASN A 139 12.72 -2.20 -25.25
N SER A 140 12.14 -2.48 -26.41
CA SER A 140 11.61 -3.81 -26.75
C SER A 140 12.72 -4.85 -26.87
N GLY A 141 13.90 -4.46 -27.36
CA GLY A 141 15.08 -5.32 -27.47
C GLY A 141 15.96 -5.37 -26.20
N ILE A 142 15.54 -4.77 -25.09
CA ILE A 142 16.27 -4.82 -23.81
C ILE A 142 15.50 -5.73 -22.86
N PHE A 143 16.12 -6.78 -22.33
CA PHE A 143 15.43 -7.68 -21.40
C PHE A 143 15.06 -6.98 -20.08
N LYS A 144 14.00 -7.45 -19.43
CA LYS A 144 13.53 -6.88 -18.14
C LYS A 144 14.28 -7.47 -16.95
N ASP A 145 14.70 -8.72 -17.09
CA ASP A 145 15.24 -9.62 -16.07
C ASP A 145 16.66 -10.10 -16.43
N ARG A 146 17.24 -9.59 -17.52
CA ARG A 146 18.61 -9.90 -17.94
C ARG A 146 19.38 -8.66 -18.37
N TYR A 147 20.68 -8.66 -18.14
CA TYR A 147 21.60 -7.66 -18.64
C TYR A 147 22.89 -8.34 -19.13
N LEU A 148 23.20 -8.19 -20.42
CA LEU A 148 24.37 -8.80 -21.06
C LEU A 148 24.45 -10.33 -20.93
N GLY A 149 23.29 -10.99 -20.83
CA GLY A 149 23.17 -12.45 -20.73
C GLY A 149 22.95 -12.94 -19.30
N ASP A 150 23.31 -12.15 -18.29
CA ASP A 150 23.15 -12.52 -16.88
C ASP A 150 21.76 -12.15 -16.36
N GLU A 151 21.19 -12.98 -15.50
CA GLU A 151 19.95 -12.65 -14.79
C GLU A 151 20.20 -11.52 -13.80
N ILE A 152 19.30 -10.54 -13.80
CA ILE A 152 19.41 -9.37 -12.93
C ILE A 152 18.19 -9.24 -12.04
N SER A 153 18.44 -8.84 -10.79
CA SER A 153 17.42 -8.41 -9.85
C SER A 153 17.83 -7.06 -9.28
N VAL A 154 16.95 -6.06 -9.44
CA VAL A 154 17.14 -4.75 -8.81
C VAL A 154 16.36 -4.74 -7.51
N SER A 155 17.07 -4.76 -6.38
CA SER A 155 16.48 -4.49 -5.07
C SER A 155 16.77 -3.05 -4.68
N TYR A 156 15.79 -2.41 -4.05
CA TYR A 156 15.92 -1.07 -3.50
C TYR A 156 15.86 -1.14 -1.97
N PRO A 157 16.63 -0.32 -1.23
CA PRO A 157 16.44 -0.17 0.19
C PRO A 157 15.01 0.23 0.51
N THR A 158 14.48 -0.38 1.56
CA THR A 158 13.13 -0.17 2.07
C THR A 158 13.13 0.84 3.22
N VAL A 159 11.94 1.30 3.60
CA VAL A 159 11.73 2.08 4.85
C VAL A 159 12.23 1.30 6.06
N ASP A 160 11.98 -0.01 6.09
CA ASP A 160 12.41 -0.87 7.18
C ASP A 160 13.95 -0.94 7.28
N ASP A 161 14.67 -0.95 6.15
CA ASP A 161 16.14 -0.91 6.13
C ASP A 161 16.69 0.37 6.77
N PHE A 162 16.10 1.52 6.45
CA PHE A 162 16.53 2.79 7.05
C PHE A 162 16.14 2.89 8.52
N ILE A 163 14.99 2.34 8.91
CA ILE A 163 14.60 2.19 10.31
C ILE A 163 15.63 1.36 11.08
N MET A 164 16.08 0.23 10.53
CA MET A 164 17.10 -0.61 11.16
C MET A 164 18.42 0.15 11.35
N LEU A 165 18.82 0.94 10.35
CA LEU A 165 20.01 1.79 10.47
C LEU A 165 19.87 2.82 11.59
N ILE A 166 18.75 3.55 11.66
CA ILE A 166 18.47 4.52 12.73
C ILE A 166 18.52 3.85 14.11
N LYS A 167 17.86 2.70 14.25
CA LYS A 167 17.86 1.91 15.49
C LYS A 167 19.25 1.49 15.91
N SER A 168 20.09 1.06 14.97
CA SER A 168 21.46 0.62 15.26
C SER A 168 22.34 1.74 15.83
N LYS A 169 22.05 3.00 15.50
CA LYS A 169 22.76 4.18 16.02
C LYS A 169 22.10 4.76 17.28
N GLY A 170 20.83 4.43 17.53
CA GLY A 170 20.08 4.81 18.72
C GLY A 170 19.28 6.11 18.58
N GLN A 171 18.46 6.39 19.60
CA GLN A 171 17.65 7.61 19.67
C GLN A 171 18.55 8.86 19.63
N GLY A 172 18.15 9.85 18.84
CA GLY A 172 18.91 11.08 18.60
C GLY A 172 20.06 10.95 17.60
N CYS A 173 20.19 9.83 16.86
CA CYS A 173 21.13 9.74 15.74
C CYS A 173 20.83 10.83 14.69
N ARG A 174 21.85 11.35 14.03
CA ARG A 174 21.68 12.37 12.99
C ARG A 174 21.74 11.72 11.61
N MET A 175 20.63 11.84 10.90
CA MET A 175 20.48 11.36 9.53
C MET A 175 20.95 12.41 8.54
N PHE A 176 21.55 11.98 7.44
CA PHE A 176 22.01 12.86 6.37
C PHE A 176 21.78 12.20 5.01
N LYS A 177 21.69 13.02 3.96
CA LYS A 177 21.63 12.51 2.58
C LYS A 177 22.27 13.44 1.57
N ARG A 178 22.75 12.86 0.47
CA ARG A 178 23.26 13.57 -0.72
C ARG A 178 22.58 13.00 -1.97
N ASP A 179 22.05 13.87 -2.82
CA ASP A 179 21.37 13.53 -4.09
C ASP A 179 22.35 13.70 -5.25
N LEU A 180 22.39 12.76 -6.19
CA LEU A 180 23.24 12.87 -7.37
C LEU A 180 22.62 13.78 -8.44
N LYS A 181 23.37 14.81 -8.84
CA LYS A 181 22.90 15.77 -9.84
C LYS A 181 22.85 15.12 -11.21
N ARG A 182 21.66 15.06 -11.82
CA ARG A 182 21.48 14.46 -13.15
C ARG A 182 22.09 13.04 -13.22
N ALA A 183 21.87 12.21 -12.21
CA ALA A 183 22.52 10.92 -12.00
C ALA A 183 22.76 10.09 -13.29
N TYR A 184 21.72 9.77 -14.06
CA TYR A 184 21.84 9.03 -15.32
C TYR A 184 22.74 9.73 -16.36
N ARG A 185 22.66 11.07 -16.44
CA ARG A 185 23.41 11.87 -17.43
C ARG A 185 24.89 11.97 -17.11
N GLN A 186 25.35 11.49 -15.96
CA GLN A 186 26.77 11.40 -15.64
C GLN A 186 27.40 10.11 -16.19
N LEU A 187 26.58 9.09 -16.47
CA LEU A 187 27.02 7.76 -16.89
C LEU A 187 27.02 7.67 -18.42
N VAL A 188 28.20 7.47 -18.99
CA VAL A 188 28.41 7.43 -20.44
C VAL A 188 28.00 6.09 -21.00
N VAL A 189 27.34 6.07 -22.16
CA VAL A 189 26.95 4.83 -22.84
C VAL A 189 28.10 4.26 -23.67
N ASP A 190 28.05 2.96 -23.92
CA ASP A 190 28.96 2.30 -24.85
C ASP A 190 28.86 2.99 -26.22
N PRO A 191 30.00 3.43 -26.80
CA PRO A 191 30.00 4.09 -28.10
C PRO A 191 29.36 3.26 -29.20
N GLY A 192 29.42 1.92 -29.12
CA GLY A 192 28.77 1.00 -30.05
C GLY A 192 27.24 1.05 -30.00
N ASP A 193 26.65 1.52 -28.90
CA ASP A 193 25.20 1.56 -28.66
C ASP A 193 24.56 2.93 -28.86
N ILE A 194 25.35 4.01 -29.05
CA ILE A 194 24.83 5.38 -29.19
C ILE A 194 23.78 5.55 -30.32
N HIS A 195 23.91 4.79 -31.41
CA HIS A 195 22.94 4.75 -32.53
C HIS A 195 21.51 4.38 -32.10
N LEU A 196 21.34 3.75 -30.93
CA LEU A 196 20.03 3.39 -30.37
C LEU A 196 19.37 4.56 -29.62
N LEU A 197 20.10 5.62 -29.29
CA LEU A 197 19.63 6.71 -28.44
C LEU A 197 19.41 8.01 -29.23
N GLY A 198 18.97 7.89 -30.47
CA GLY A 198 18.72 9.00 -31.38
C GLY A 198 17.32 9.60 -31.24
N TYR A 199 17.20 10.88 -31.55
CA TYR A 199 15.92 11.59 -31.69
C TYR A 199 16.06 12.78 -32.65
N LYS A 200 14.92 13.26 -33.17
CA LYS A 200 14.86 14.30 -34.20
C LYS A 200 14.15 15.55 -33.69
N TRP A 201 14.79 16.71 -33.86
CA TRP A 201 14.20 18.01 -33.56
C TRP A 201 14.48 19.02 -34.66
N ARG A 202 13.42 19.66 -35.19
CA ARG A 202 13.49 20.67 -36.27
C ARG A 202 14.43 20.27 -37.42
N GLY A 203 14.24 19.05 -37.95
CA GLY A 203 15.00 18.52 -39.08
C GLY A 203 16.41 18.02 -38.75
N HIS A 204 16.89 18.21 -37.53
CA HIS A 204 18.24 17.79 -37.11
C HIS A 204 18.16 16.57 -36.20
N LEU A 205 19.15 15.69 -36.34
CA LEU A 205 19.33 14.50 -35.51
C LEU A 205 20.27 14.80 -34.35
N TYR A 206 19.93 14.25 -33.20
CA TYR A 206 20.71 14.31 -31.97
C TYR A 206 20.75 12.91 -31.35
N TYR A 207 21.83 12.61 -30.64
CA TYR A 207 21.99 11.33 -29.96
C TYR A 207 22.52 11.54 -28.55
N ASP A 208 21.92 10.84 -27.59
CA ASP A 208 22.39 10.83 -26.21
C ASP A 208 23.65 9.97 -26.09
N ARG A 209 24.74 10.57 -25.59
CA ARG A 209 25.99 9.85 -25.29
C ARG A 209 26.13 9.45 -23.82
N VAL A 210 25.10 9.69 -23.04
CA VAL A 210 24.97 9.32 -21.63
C VAL A 210 23.60 8.69 -21.42
N LEU A 211 23.40 7.95 -20.33
CA LEU A 211 22.10 7.32 -20.07
C LEU A 211 20.99 8.36 -20.02
N THR A 212 19.82 7.98 -20.51
CA THR A 212 18.66 8.88 -20.61
C THR A 212 17.50 8.34 -19.79
N MET A 213 16.67 9.25 -19.28
CA MET A 213 15.46 8.85 -18.56
C MET A 213 14.51 8.14 -19.53
N GLY A 214 13.98 7.00 -19.10
CA GLY A 214 13.11 6.15 -19.93
C GLY A 214 13.84 4.95 -20.55
N LEU A 215 15.17 4.90 -20.48
CA LEU A 215 15.91 3.70 -20.88
C LEU A 215 15.72 2.57 -19.86
N ARG A 216 15.35 1.37 -20.34
CA ARG A 216 15.03 0.22 -19.46
C ARG A 216 16.18 -0.17 -18.53
N SER A 217 17.41 -0.17 -19.02
CA SER A 217 18.61 -0.55 -18.25
C SER A 217 19.17 0.56 -17.36
N ALA A 218 18.72 1.82 -17.51
CA ALA A 218 19.35 2.96 -16.84
C ALA A 218 19.29 2.88 -15.30
N ALA A 219 18.17 2.43 -14.74
CA ALA A 219 18.01 2.31 -13.28
C ALA A 219 18.99 1.26 -12.70
N TYR A 220 19.09 0.10 -13.36
CA TYR A 220 20.03 -0.97 -12.98
C TYR A 220 21.49 -0.48 -13.05
N ILE A 221 21.86 0.18 -14.15
CA ILE A 221 23.21 0.70 -14.35
C ILE A 221 23.56 1.76 -13.29
N CYS A 222 22.64 2.67 -13.01
CA CYS A 222 22.83 3.67 -11.96
C CYS A 222 22.99 3.03 -10.59
N MET A 223 22.17 2.02 -10.28
CA MET A 223 22.26 1.29 -9.02
C MET A 223 23.61 0.57 -8.86
N ARG A 224 24.14 -0.08 -9.90
CA ARG A 224 25.48 -0.68 -9.84
C ARG A 224 26.56 0.34 -9.51
N THR A 225 26.45 1.54 -10.07
CA THR A 225 27.38 2.63 -9.79
C THR A 225 27.23 3.11 -8.34
N THR A 226 26.02 3.35 -7.86
CA THR A 226 25.82 3.82 -6.48
C THR A 226 26.08 2.76 -5.42
N ASN A 227 25.90 1.47 -5.72
CA ASN A 227 26.34 0.35 -4.89
C ASN A 227 27.86 0.34 -4.71
N ALA A 228 28.63 0.63 -5.76
CA ALA A 228 30.08 0.73 -5.67
C ALA A 228 30.50 1.88 -4.73
N ILE A 229 29.79 3.02 -4.79
CA ILE A 229 30.01 4.13 -3.86
C ILE A 229 29.62 3.76 -2.43
N ALA A 230 28.49 3.07 -2.23
CA ALA A 230 28.06 2.59 -0.92
C ALA A 230 29.08 1.62 -0.31
N PHE A 231 29.65 0.70 -1.10
CA PHE A 231 30.73 -0.19 -0.68
C PHE A 231 32.00 0.55 -0.24
N ILE A 232 32.40 1.58 -1.00
CA ILE A 232 33.53 2.44 -0.62
C ILE A 232 33.25 3.12 0.73
N CYS A 233 32.05 3.66 0.91
CA CYS A 233 31.63 4.30 2.16
C CYS A 233 31.66 3.31 3.32
N GLN A 234 31.17 2.10 3.13
CA GLN A 234 31.16 1.04 4.14
C GLN A 234 32.58 0.67 4.57
N ASN A 235 33.52 0.53 3.64
CA ASN A 235 34.94 0.28 3.96
C ASN A 235 35.60 1.44 4.71
N MET A 236 35.02 2.64 4.64
CA MET A 236 35.44 3.83 5.38
C MET A 236 34.66 4.03 6.69
N GLY A 237 33.84 3.04 7.09
CA GLY A 237 33.05 3.06 8.32
C GLY A 237 31.78 3.91 8.25
N ILE A 238 31.26 4.16 7.05
CA ILE A 238 30.05 4.96 6.83
C ILE A 238 28.96 4.07 6.25
N ASP A 239 27.90 3.87 7.01
CA ASP A 239 26.73 3.10 6.59
C ASP A 239 25.83 3.96 5.69
N ILE A 240 25.70 3.57 4.42
CA ILE A 240 24.89 4.27 3.41
C ILE A 240 23.86 3.33 2.82
N LEU A 241 22.61 3.78 2.76
CA LEU A 241 21.57 3.21 1.92
C LEU A 241 21.40 4.07 0.67
N ASN A 242 21.51 3.45 -0.50
CA ASN A 242 21.37 4.11 -1.78
C ASN A 242 20.04 3.74 -2.45
N TYR A 243 19.15 4.72 -2.60
CA TYR A 243 17.94 4.59 -3.41
C TYR A 243 18.18 5.29 -4.74
N LEU A 244 18.71 4.56 -5.73
CA LEU A 244 19.14 5.10 -7.02
C LEU A 244 20.15 6.24 -6.87
N ASP A 245 19.67 7.48 -6.95
CA ASP A 245 20.42 8.73 -6.88
C ASP A 245 20.42 9.39 -5.50
N ASP A 246 19.58 8.94 -4.57
CA ASP A 246 19.57 9.38 -3.17
C ASP A 246 20.49 8.48 -2.32
N LEU A 247 21.59 9.04 -1.80
CA LEU A 247 22.49 8.38 -0.85
C LEU A 247 22.19 8.87 0.57
N ALA A 248 21.67 8.01 1.45
CA ALA A 248 21.31 8.38 2.81
C ALA A 248 22.08 7.56 3.86
N GLY A 249 22.44 8.18 4.98
CA GLY A 249 23.08 7.53 6.13
C GLY A 249 22.52 8.05 7.45
N CYS A 250 22.81 7.35 8.54
CA CYS A 250 22.68 7.87 9.92
C CYS A 250 23.96 7.60 10.69
N ASP A 251 24.31 8.51 11.59
CA ASP A 251 25.36 8.25 12.57
C ASP A 251 25.08 8.96 13.90
N ILE A 252 25.86 8.64 14.94
CA ILE A 252 25.74 9.31 16.24
C ILE A 252 26.16 10.79 16.14
N PRO A 253 25.65 11.67 17.02
CA PRO A 253 25.91 13.12 16.92
C PRO A 253 27.38 13.52 16.88
N SER A 254 28.28 12.74 17.49
CA SER A 254 29.72 13.03 17.53
C SER A 254 30.47 12.73 16.23
N SER A 255 29.91 11.91 15.33
CA SER A 255 30.58 11.49 14.09
C SER A 255 29.76 11.78 12.82
N SER A 256 28.51 12.18 12.94
CA SER A 256 27.62 12.41 11.79
C SER A 256 28.12 13.49 10.83
N ASP A 257 28.71 14.57 11.36
CA ASP A 257 29.26 15.66 10.54
C ASP A 257 30.48 15.18 9.72
N ASP A 258 31.33 14.37 10.35
CA ASP A 258 32.47 13.74 9.67
C ASP A 258 32.02 12.73 8.62
N ALA A 259 31.02 11.90 8.92
CA ALA A 259 30.44 10.94 7.98
C ALA A 259 29.85 11.65 6.75
N TYR A 260 29.08 12.72 6.97
CA TYR A 260 28.51 13.52 5.89
C TYR A 260 29.58 14.23 5.05
N ALA A 261 30.63 14.76 5.68
CA ALA A 261 31.74 15.41 4.99
C ALA A 261 32.55 14.40 4.17
N LYS A 262 32.85 13.23 4.73
CA LYS A 262 33.53 12.13 4.04
C LYS A 262 32.75 11.65 2.83
N LEU A 263 31.43 11.47 2.92
CA LEU A 263 30.60 11.11 1.77
C LEU A 263 30.72 12.14 0.64
N GLY A 264 30.68 13.43 0.98
CA GLY A 264 30.88 14.51 0.00
C GLY A 264 32.25 14.47 -0.65
N LEU A 265 33.30 14.24 0.13
CA LEU A 265 34.68 14.14 -0.35
C LEU A 265 34.87 12.91 -1.26
N ILE A 266 34.25 11.77 -0.92
CA ILE A 266 34.26 10.57 -1.76
C ILE A 266 33.63 10.87 -3.11
N LEU A 267 32.43 11.47 -3.14
CA LEU A 267 31.75 11.84 -4.39
C LEU A 267 32.60 12.80 -5.23
N GLN A 268 33.16 13.84 -4.60
CA GLN A 268 34.02 14.81 -5.25
C GLN A 268 35.28 14.15 -5.86
N ASN A 269 35.97 13.31 -5.09
CA ASN A 269 37.20 12.64 -5.53
C ASN A 269 36.92 11.60 -6.62
N CYS A 270 35.77 10.94 -6.57
CA CYS A 270 35.27 10.07 -7.64
C CYS A 270 34.82 10.84 -8.88
N GLY A 271 34.72 12.17 -8.83
CA GLY A 271 34.23 12.99 -9.94
C GLY A 271 32.74 12.83 -10.22
N ILE A 272 31.96 12.38 -9.21
CA ILE A 272 30.51 12.26 -9.26
C ILE A 272 29.89 13.54 -8.70
N GLU A 273 29.07 14.20 -9.50
CA GLU A 273 28.45 15.48 -9.14
C GLU A 273 27.19 15.26 -8.28
N GLU A 274 27.12 15.96 -7.15
CA GLU A 274 25.94 16.02 -6.29
C GLU A 274 25.10 17.28 -6.52
N SER A 275 23.84 17.23 -6.08
CA SER A 275 22.93 18.37 -5.99
C SER A 275 23.04 18.96 -4.58
N ILE A 276 23.91 19.96 -4.45
CA ILE A 276 24.18 20.64 -3.16
C ILE A 276 22.88 21.23 -2.60
N GLU A 277 22.00 21.75 -3.46
CA GLU A 277 20.71 22.33 -3.07
C GLU A 277 19.71 21.32 -2.49
N LYS A 278 19.87 20.03 -2.78
CA LYS A 278 19.01 18.96 -2.25
C LYS A 278 19.69 18.13 -1.15
N ALA A 279 20.97 18.36 -0.91
CA ALA A 279 21.70 17.70 0.15
C ALA A 279 21.08 18.08 1.50
N CYS A 280 20.97 17.10 2.39
CA CYS A 280 20.50 17.30 3.75
C CYS A 280 21.68 17.04 4.69
N PRO A 281 22.23 18.06 5.36
CA PRO A 281 23.25 17.87 6.37
C PRO A 281 22.70 17.07 7.56
N PRO A 282 23.56 16.55 8.44
CA PRO A 282 23.15 15.77 9.60
C PRO A 282 22.07 16.47 10.44
N SER A 283 20.93 15.80 10.59
CA SER A 283 19.76 16.30 11.29
C SER A 283 19.02 15.15 11.97
N THR A 284 18.37 15.42 13.09
CA THR A 284 17.51 14.45 13.77
C THR A 284 16.19 14.23 13.04
N LYS A 285 15.87 15.10 12.07
CA LYS A 285 14.69 15.00 11.19
C LYS A 285 15.10 15.05 9.72
N MET A 286 14.70 14.05 8.93
CA MET A 286 15.05 13.99 7.51
C MET A 286 13.95 13.35 6.65
N MET A 287 13.66 13.97 5.50
CA MET A 287 12.81 13.37 4.46
C MET A 287 13.62 12.40 3.59
N PHE A 288 13.23 11.13 3.55
CA PHE A 288 13.83 10.11 2.70
C PHE A 288 12.74 9.23 2.07
N ILE A 289 12.87 8.90 0.78
CA ILE A 289 11.89 8.12 0.00
C ILE A 289 10.41 8.56 0.15
N GLY A 290 10.20 9.84 0.47
CA GLY A 290 8.87 10.44 0.66
C GLY A 290 8.28 10.34 2.06
N ILE A 291 9.03 9.85 3.05
CA ILE A 291 8.65 9.73 4.46
C ILE A 291 9.57 10.61 5.32
N LEU A 292 9.00 11.28 6.32
CA LEU A 292 9.76 12.02 7.32
C LEU A 292 10.20 11.08 8.42
N PHE A 293 11.49 11.01 8.69
CA PHE A 293 12.05 10.29 9.83
C PHE A 293 12.41 11.28 10.92
N ASP A 294 12.05 10.99 12.16
CA ASP A 294 12.38 11.75 13.36
C ASP A 294 13.03 10.81 14.38
N SER A 295 14.35 10.93 14.52
CA SER A 295 15.16 10.11 15.42
C SER A 295 15.12 10.58 16.88
N GLU A 296 14.69 11.81 17.16
CA GLU A 296 14.52 12.31 18.53
C GLU A 296 13.31 11.66 19.16
N ASN A 297 12.18 11.68 18.44
CA ASN A 297 10.93 11.08 18.90
C ASN A 297 10.80 9.61 18.52
N MET A 298 11.75 9.07 17.75
CA MET A 298 11.70 7.73 17.15
C MET A 298 10.37 7.51 16.42
N THR A 299 10.07 8.38 15.45
CA THR A 299 8.85 8.31 14.64
C THR A 299 9.12 8.41 13.14
N ILE A 300 8.18 7.90 12.36
CA ILE A 300 8.07 8.14 10.93
C ILE A 300 6.75 8.80 10.62
N SER A 301 6.72 9.73 9.67
CA SER A 301 5.48 10.38 9.29
C SER A 301 5.28 10.58 7.80
N ILE A 302 4.00 10.55 7.43
CA ILE A 302 3.51 10.84 6.09
C ILE A 302 2.81 12.18 6.13
N ASP A 303 3.08 13.00 5.12
CA ASP A 303 2.41 14.27 4.93
C ASP A 303 0.87 14.14 4.88
N THR A 304 0.17 15.02 5.60
CA THR A 304 -1.29 14.97 5.78
C THR A 304 -2.05 15.31 4.50
N GLN A 305 -1.47 16.11 3.61
CA GLN A 305 -2.05 16.38 2.29
C GLN A 305 -2.04 15.08 1.47
N ARG A 306 -0.94 14.32 1.51
CA ARG A 306 -0.86 13.01 0.83
C ARG A 306 -1.88 12.01 1.39
N LEU A 307 -2.09 11.97 2.70
CA LEU A 307 -3.14 11.13 3.30
C LEU A 307 -4.53 11.53 2.82
N SER A 308 -4.80 12.84 2.73
CA SER A 308 -6.08 13.37 2.22
C SER A 308 -6.33 12.97 0.76
N GLU A 309 -5.31 13.06 -0.10
CA GLU A 309 -5.39 12.60 -1.50
C GLU A 309 -5.71 11.11 -1.60
N ILE A 310 -5.14 10.29 -0.71
CA ILE A 310 -5.39 8.85 -0.66
C ILE A 310 -6.79 8.55 -0.15
N LEU A 311 -7.26 9.25 0.89
CA LEU A 311 -8.63 9.11 1.40
C LEU A 311 -9.68 9.46 0.32
N GLN A 312 -9.45 10.53 -0.44
CA GLN A 312 -10.32 10.89 -1.56
C GLN A 312 -10.30 9.80 -2.64
N LEU A 313 -9.13 9.25 -2.97
CA LEU A 313 -9.01 8.16 -3.92
C LEU A 313 -9.78 6.92 -3.46
N VAL A 314 -9.60 6.50 -2.20
CA VAL A 314 -10.32 5.36 -1.60
C VAL A 314 -11.83 5.57 -1.67
N SER A 315 -12.31 6.77 -1.33
CA SER A 315 -13.73 7.11 -1.40
C SER A 315 -14.29 6.98 -2.82
N ASN A 316 -13.56 7.46 -3.83
CA ASN A 316 -13.96 7.31 -5.23
C ASN A 316 -14.01 5.84 -5.67
N TRP A 317 -13.09 5.02 -5.18
CA TRP A 317 -13.05 3.59 -5.47
C TRP A 317 -14.21 2.81 -4.83
N LEU A 318 -14.67 3.20 -3.64
CA LEU A 318 -15.83 2.58 -2.99
C LEU A 318 -17.12 2.78 -3.81
N CYS A 319 -17.25 3.93 -4.48
CA CYS A 319 -18.34 4.24 -5.41
C CYS A 319 -18.20 3.54 -6.77
N SER A 320 -17.00 3.08 -7.13
CA SER A 320 -16.75 2.46 -8.42
C SER A 320 -17.34 1.05 -8.50
N THR A 321 -17.84 0.67 -9.68
CA THR A 321 -18.38 -0.67 -9.96
C THR A 321 -17.39 -1.55 -10.71
N ASN A 322 -16.52 -0.94 -11.51
CA ASN A 322 -15.57 -1.64 -12.37
C ASN A 322 -14.22 -0.95 -12.37
N CYS A 323 -13.14 -1.70 -12.57
CA CYS A 323 -11.79 -1.15 -12.74
C CYS A 323 -10.95 -1.96 -13.74
N THR A 324 -9.92 -1.31 -14.26
CA THR A 324 -8.84 -1.92 -15.06
C THR A 324 -7.67 -2.32 -14.17
N LYS A 325 -6.82 -3.23 -14.66
CA LYS A 325 -5.59 -3.64 -13.97
C LYS A 325 -4.66 -2.45 -13.65
N ARG A 326 -4.54 -1.50 -14.58
CA ARG A 326 -3.72 -0.29 -14.43
C ARG A 326 -4.24 0.65 -13.34
N GLU A 327 -5.55 0.83 -13.25
CA GLU A 327 -6.17 1.61 -12.18
C GLU A 327 -5.92 0.94 -10.82
N LEU A 328 -6.09 -0.38 -10.74
CA LEU A 328 -5.83 -1.15 -9.52
C LEU A 328 -4.36 -1.05 -9.10
N GLN A 329 -3.41 -1.19 -10.02
CA GLN A 329 -1.97 -1.00 -9.76
C GLN A 329 -1.68 0.39 -9.21
N SER A 330 -2.32 1.44 -9.74
CA SER A 330 -2.16 2.81 -9.26
C SER A 330 -2.68 3.00 -7.83
N LEU A 331 -3.85 2.46 -7.51
CA LEU A 331 -4.40 2.45 -6.15
C LEU A 331 -3.47 1.69 -5.19
N LEU A 332 -3.06 0.48 -5.57
CA LEU A 332 -2.18 -0.37 -4.76
C LEU A 332 -0.84 0.29 -4.48
N GLY A 333 -0.23 0.97 -5.47
CA GLY A 333 1.00 1.71 -5.25
C GLY A 333 0.88 2.79 -4.18
N LYS A 334 -0.27 3.50 -4.14
CA LYS A 334 -0.54 4.54 -3.14
C LYS A 334 -0.83 3.96 -1.75
N LEU A 335 -1.62 2.89 -1.66
CA LEU A 335 -1.89 2.22 -0.39
C LEU A 335 -0.63 1.53 0.17
N ASN A 336 0.16 0.90 -0.70
CA ASN A 336 1.42 0.27 -0.31
C ASN A 336 2.37 1.29 0.32
N PHE A 337 2.44 2.51 -0.22
CA PHE A 337 3.21 3.59 0.38
C PHE A 337 2.79 3.90 1.83
N VAL A 338 1.49 3.98 2.13
CA VAL A 338 1.02 4.20 3.51
C VAL A 338 1.31 3.01 4.41
N SER A 339 1.19 1.79 3.88
CA SER A 339 1.48 0.56 4.62
C SER A 339 2.97 0.38 4.98
N GLN A 340 3.86 1.18 4.40
CA GLN A 340 5.26 1.20 4.83
C GLN A 340 5.38 1.82 6.22
N CYS A 341 4.58 2.84 6.55
CA CYS A 341 4.52 3.41 7.90
C CYS A 341 3.60 2.61 8.84
N VAL A 342 2.46 2.17 8.33
CA VAL A 342 1.47 1.42 9.13
C VAL A 342 1.59 -0.07 8.84
N ARG A 343 2.38 -0.79 9.67
CA ARG A 343 2.66 -2.23 9.49
C ARG A 343 1.37 -3.08 9.37
N SER A 344 0.38 -2.83 10.22
CA SER A 344 -0.92 -3.52 10.18
C SER A 344 -1.68 -3.32 8.85
N GLY A 345 -1.43 -2.21 8.15
CA GLY A 345 -1.99 -1.93 6.83
C GLY A 345 -1.53 -2.90 5.74
N ARG A 346 -0.36 -3.54 5.90
CA ARG A 346 0.23 -4.45 4.91
C ARG A 346 -0.64 -5.67 4.63
N ILE A 347 -1.40 -6.15 5.63
CA ILE A 347 -2.32 -7.29 5.48
C ILE A 347 -3.47 -6.95 4.51
N PHE A 348 -4.01 -5.73 4.60
CA PHE A 348 -5.06 -5.26 3.69
C PHE A 348 -4.51 -5.05 2.27
N VAL A 349 -3.30 -4.52 2.13
CA VAL A 349 -2.63 -4.41 0.82
C VAL A 349 -2.34 -5.80 0.22
N SER A 350 -1.90 -6.77 1.02
CA SER A 350 -1.56 -8.11 0.53
C SER A 350 -2.75 -8.81 -0.13
N ARG A 351 -3.96 -8.67 0.41
CA ARG A 351 -5.16 -9.22 -0.22
C ARG A 351 -5.43 -8.55 -1.56
N LEU A 352 -5.38 -7.23 -1.61
CA LEU A 352 -5.56 -6.47 -2.84
C LEU A 352 -4.48 -6.83 -3.91
N LEU A 353 -3.26 -7.16 -3.49
CA LEU A 353 -2.19 -7.69 -4.37
C LEU A 353 -2.50 -9.09 -4.89
N ASN A 354 -3.06 -9.98 -4.06
CA ASN A 354 -3.50 -11.30 -4.52
C ASN A 354 -4.61 -11.17 -5.57
N TRP A 355 -5.56 -10.26 -5.36
CA TRP A 355 -6.55 -9.92 -6.37
C TRP A 355 -5.90 -9.45 -7.67
N LEU A 356 -4.94 -8.52 -7.60
CA LEU A 356 -4.22 -8.03 -8.79
C LEU A 356 -3.54 -9.15 -9.60
N ARG A 357 -3.09 -10.22 -8.95
CA ARG A 357 -2.46 -11.37 -9.63
C ARG A 357 -3.42 -12.08 -10.57
N ASP A 358 -4.70 -12.15 -10.19
CA ASP A 358 -5.74 -12.84 -10.95
C ASP A 358 -6.42 -11.93 -11.99
N PHE A 359 -6.00 -10.65 -12.10
CA PHE A 359 -6.55 -9.72 -13.09
C PHE A 359 -6.01 -9.99 -14.51
N PRO A 360 -6.90 -10.07 -15.53
CA PRO A 360 -6.52 -10.11 -16.93
C PRO A 360 -5.84 -8.78 -17.31
N ASP A 361 -4.91 -8.85 -18.27
CA ASP A 361 -4.12 -7.69 -18.69
C ASP A 361 -4.96 -6.62 -19.38
N ASN A 362 -6.04 -7.03 -20.04
CA ASN A 362 -6.94 -6.14 -20.78
C ASN A 362 -8.39 -6.30 -20.28
N GLY A 363 -9.14 -5.19 -20.32
CA GLY A 363 -10.55 -5.15 -19.97
C GLY A 363 -10.84 -4.55 -18.60
N LYS A 364 -12.13 -4.52 -18.25
CA LYS A 364 -12.64 -4.06 -16.96
C LYS A 364 -13.22 -5.24 -16.20
N ILE A 365 -12.99 -5.30 -14.89
CA ILE A 365 -13.60 -6.28 -13.99
C ILE A 365 -14.49 -5.56 -12.99
N VAL A 366 -15.60 -6.21 -12.63
CA VAL A 366 -16.49 -5.81 -11.54
C VAL A 366 -15.76 -5.91 -10.22
N ILE A 367 -15.73 -4.82 -9.45
CA ILE A 367 -15.09 -4.77 -8.13
C ILE A 367 -15.90 -5.60 -7.12
N PRO A 368 -15.33 -6.65 -6.51
CA PRO A 368 -16.11 -7.52 -5.62
C PRO A 368 -16.29 -6.93 -4.23
N THR A 369 -17.29 -7.43 -3.52
CA THR A 369 -17.65 -6.91 -2.19
C THR A 369 -16.49 -7.03 -1.20
N ASP A 370 -15.73 -8.13 -1.23
CA ASP A 370 -14.58 -8.31 -0.34
C ASP A 370 -13.44 -7.32 -0.59
N PHE A 371 -13.26 -6.89 -1.84
CA PHE A 371 -12.33 -5.83 -2.18
C PHE A 371 -12.76 -4.50 -1.54
N LYS A 372 -14.05 -4.19 -1.61
CA LYS A 372 -14.60 -2.98 -0.97
C LYS A 372 -14.46 -3.03 0.56
N ARG A 373 -14.46 -4.21 1.18
CA ARG A 373 -14.19 -4.36 2.63
C ARG A 373 -12.77 -3.95 3.00
N ASP A 374 -11.78 -4.24 2.17
CA ASP A 374 -10.40 -3.79 2.41
C ASP A 374 -10.29 -2.27 2.23
N LEU A 375 -10.97 -1.69 1.24
CA LEU A 375 -11.01 -0.24 1.06
C LEU A 375 -11.77 0.51 2.15
N PHE A 376 -12.84 -0.08 2.67
CA PHE A 376 -13.59 0.50 3.78
C PHE A 376 -12.72 0.58 5.03
N TRP A 377 -11.88 -0.43 5.29
CA TRP A 377 -10.88 -0.36 6.36
C TRP A 377 -9.99 0.88 6.20
N TRP A 378 -9.48 1.14 5.00
CA TRP A 378 -8.69 2.35 4.73
C TRP A 378 -9.50 3.65 4.91
N GLN A 379 -10.77 3.66 4.49
CA GLN A 379 -11.64 4.82 4.66
C GLN A 379 -11.86 5.19 6.13
N GLU A 380 -12.03 4.20 7.00
CA GLU A 380 -12.23 4.40 8.44
C GLU A 380 -10.92 4.65 9.18
N PHE A 381 -9.84 3.98 8.77
CA PHE A 381 -8.53 4.09 9.42
C PHE A 381 -7.85 5.44 9.14
N LEU A 382 -7.81 5.88 7.87
CA LEU A 382 -7.05 7.08 7.48
C LEU A 382 -7.44 8.36 8.25
N PRO A 383 -8.73 8.64 8.56
CA PRO A 383 -9.12 9.77 9.39
C PRO A 383 -8.64 9.67 10.84
N SER A 384 -8.52 8.45 11.39
CA SER A 384 -8.00 8.23 12.75
C SER A 384 -6.47 8.28 12.80
N TYR A 385 -5.80 8.03 11.68
CA TYR A 385 -4.36 8.05 11.57
C TYR A 385 -3.83 9.47 11.36
N ASN A 386 -3.14 10.00 12.38
CA ASN A 386 -2.53 11.34 12.34
C ASN A 386 -1.32 11.46 11.40
N GLY A 387 -0.95 10.38 10.71
CA GLY A 387 0.21 10.34 9.82
C GLY A 387 1.51 9.93 10.48
N ILE A 388 1.54 9.71 11.80
CA ILE A 388 2.75 9.41 12.57
C ILE A 388 2.70 7.96 13.09
N SER A 389 3.76 7.20 12.83
CA SER A 389 3.97 5.85 13.39
C SER A 389 5.25 5.82 14.23
N MET A 390 5.29 5.00 15.27
CA MET A 390 6.48 4.87 16.12
C MET A 390 7.50 3.91 15.50
N ILE A 391 8.78 4.25 15.61
CA ILE A 391 9.90 3.36 15.34
C ILE A 391 10.15 2.55 16.62
N LEU A 392 9.41 1.47 16.80
CA LEU A 392 9.56 0.56 17.94
C LEU A 392 10.84 -0.28 17.80
N SER A 393 11.64 -0.44 18.85
CA SER A 393 12.88 -1.25 18.80
C SER A 393 12.62 -2.71 18.37
N ASP A 394 13.60 -3.45 17.84
CA ASP A 394 13.35 -4.84 17.37
C ASP A 394 13.48 -5.89 18.48
N GLU A 395 14.07 -5.53 19.62
CA GLU A 395 14.21 -6.41 20.77
C GLU A 395 12.86 -6.65 21.45
N PHE A 396 12.29 -7.84 21.24
CA PHE A 396 11.20 -8.40 22.04
C PHE A 396 11.71 -9.10 23.31
N SER A 397 13.02 -9.06 23.57
CA SER A 397 13.64 -9.58 24.80
C SER A 397 13.10 -8.89 26.05
N ASN A 398 12.71 -7.61 25.93
CA ASN A 398 12.02 -6.83 26.96
C ASN A 398 10.75 -6.22 26.33
N PRO A 399 9.63 -6.95 26.27
CA PRO A 399 8.37 -6.38 25.79
C PRO A 399 7.86 -5.33 26.77
N ASP A 400 7.25 -4.26 26.25
CA ASP A 400 6.67 -3.22 27.11
C ASP A 400 5.45 -3.73 27.87
N GLN A 401 4.74 -4.73 27.31
CA GLN A 401 3.61 -5.38 27.95
C GLN A 401 3.49 -6.86 27.57
N LEU A 402 3.11 -7.67 28.55
CA LEU A 402 2.79 -9.08 28.41
C LEU A 402 1.32 -9.32 28.79
N PHE A 403 0.62 -10.14 28.01
CA PHE A 403 -0.63 -10.72 28.44
C PHE A 403 -0.80 -12.14 27.90
N SER A 404 -1.71 -12.87 28.50
CA SER A 404 -1.99 -14.26 28.15
C SER A 404 -3.50 -14.49 28.14
N VAL A 405 -3.96 -15.36 27.25
CA VAL A 405 -5.39 -15.67 27.13
C VAL A 405 -5.59 -17.17 26.95
N ASP A 406 -6.79 -17.63 27.28
CA ASP A 406 -7.24 -18.98 26.99
C ASP A 406 -8.77 -19.01 26.80
N ALA A 407 -9.24 -20.02 26.08
CA ALA A 407 -10.65 -20.31 25.89
C ALA A 407 -10.94 -21.79 26.20
N CYS A 408 -12.13 -22.05 26.73
CA CYS A 408 -12.72 -23.38 26.69
C CYS A 408 -13.93 -23.36 25.74
N LEU A 409 -14.73 -24.43 25.67
CA LEU A 409 -15.89 -24.45 24.76
C LEU A 409 -17.03 -23.52 25.20
N THR A 410 -17.05 -23.11 26.48
CA THR A 410 -18.16 -22.35 27.06
C THR A 410 -17.78 -20.97 27.59
N GLY A 411 -16.49 -20.66 27.71
CA GLY A 411 -16.02 -19.40 28.27
C GLY A 411 -14.58 -19.06 27.88
N CYS A 412 -14.18 -17.84 28.21
CA CYS A 412 -12.86 -17.30 27.95
C CYS A 412 -12.30 -16.52 29.14
N GLY A 413 -10.97 -16.41 29.17
CA GLY A 413 -10.25 -15.72 30.23
C GLY A 413 -8.97 -15.09 29.72
N GLY A 414 -8.53 -14.05 30.41
CA GLY A 414 -7.27 -13.36 30.11
C GLY A 414 -6.63 -12.79 31.35
N TRP A 415 -5.30 -12.75 31.34
CA TRP A 415 -4.46 -12.27 32.42
C TRP A 415 -3.39 -11.30 31.90
N MET A 416 -3.24 -10.16 32.58
CA MET A 416 -2.29 -9.09 32.27
C MET A 416 -1.88 -8.33 33.54
N ASP A 417 -0.71 -8.64 34.11
CA ASP A 417 -0.10 -7.91 35.23
C ASP A 417 -1.07 -7.51 36.37
N GLY A 418 -1.70 -8.50 37.00
CA GLY A 418 -2.70 -8.28 38.06
C GLY A 418 -4.10 -7.89 37.58
N ARG A 419 -4.24 -7.49 36.31
CA ARG A 419 -5.55 -7.35 35.65
C ARG A 419 -5.99 -8.68 35.06
N TYR A 420 -7.28 -8.96 35.17
CA TYR A 420 -7.83 -10.18 34.62
C TYR A 420 -9.29 -10.02 34.18
N PHE A 421 -9.71 -10.85 33.25
CA PHE A 421 -11.11 -11.02 32.93
C PHE A 421 -11.46 -12.51 32.84
N HIS A 422 -12.73 -12.81 33.08
CA HIS A 422 -13.35 -14.08 32.74
C HIS A 422 -14.79 -13.83 32.31
N CYS A 423 -15.27 -14.62 31.36
CA CYS A 423 -16.63 -14.48 30.83
C CYS A 423 -17.09 -15.80 30.20
N SER A 424 -18.30 -16.25 30.53
CA SER A 424 -19.00 -17.23 29.71
C SER A 424 -19.32 -16.64 28.34
N PHE A 425 -19.14 -17.41 27.26
CA PHE A 425 -19.44 -16.93 25.93
C PHE A 425 -20.93 -16.56 25.81
N PRO A 426 -21.28 -15.44 25.16
CA PRO A 426 -22.67 -15.11 24.88
C PRO A 426 -23.37 -16.19 24.04
N GLU A 427 -24.70 -16.34 24.20
CA GLU A 427 -25.50 -17.34 23.48
C GLU A 427 -25.25 -17.33 21.97
N PHE A 428 -25.18 -16.16 21.33
CA PHE A 428 -24.94 -16.05 19.89
C PHE A 428 -23.55 -16.56 19.43
N ILE A 429 -22.58 -16.72 20.34
CA ILE A 429 -21.29 -17.37 20.07
C ILE A 429 -21.44 -18.89 20.29
N LEU A 430 -22.08 -19.30 21.37
CA LEU A 430 -22.32 -20.72 21.69
C LEU A 430 -23.14 -21.41 20.59
N ASP A 431 -24.16 -20.74 20.05
CA ASP A 431 -25.04 -21.23 18.99
C ASP A 431 -24.30 -21.52 17.66
N GLN A 432 -23.12 -20.93 17.47
CA GLN A 432 -22.28 -21.15 16.28
C GLN A 432 -21.45 -22.44 16.37
N ASN A 433 -21.35 -23.05 17.55
CA ASN A 433 -20.60 -24.28 17.80
C ASN A 433 -19.18 -24.25 17.22
N LEU A 434 -18.45 -23.17 17.52
CA LEU A 434 -17.13 -22.90 16.97
C LEU A 434 -16.09 -23.89 17.52
N HIS A 435 -15.14 -24.29 16.67
CA HIS A 435 -13.98 -25.09 17.09
C HIS A 435 -13.08 -24.30 18.07
N ILE A 436 -12.42 -25.00 19.00
CA ILE A 436 -11.59 -24.37 20.06
C ILE A 436 -10.57 -23.35 19.52
N ASN A 437 -9.83 -23.70 18.46
CA ASN A 437 -8.92 -22.79 17.75
C ASN A 437 -9.54 -21.43 17.36
N LEU A 438 -10.84 -21.40 17.03
CA LEU A 438 -11.55 -20.17 16.68
C LEU A 438 -11.91 -19.36 17.92
N LEU A 439 -12.29 -20.04 19.01
CA LEU A 439 -12.63 -19.42 20.29
C LEU A 439 -11.40 -18.82 20.98
N GLU A 440 -10.23 -19.47 20.90
CA GLU A 440 -8.98 -18.92 21.42
C GLU A 440 -8.61 -17.63 20.65
N MET A 441 -8.71 -17.65 19.32
CA MET A 441 -8.47 -16.45 18.51
C MET A 441 -9.50 -15.34 18.79
N LEU A 442 -10.78 -15.68 18.99
CA LEU A 442 -11.81 -14.72 19.40
C LEU A 442 -11.48 -14.11 20.78
N THR A 443 -10.95 -14.91 21.69
CA THR A 443 -10.54 -14.43 23.02
C THR A 443 -9.41 -13.41 22.93
N ILE A 444 -8.46 -13.61 22.00
CA ILE A 444 -7.43 -12.62 21.69
C ILE A 444 -8.07 -11.29 21.24
N VAL A 445 -9.05 -11.34 20.33
CA VAL A 445 -9.77 -10.13 19.88
C VAL A 445 -10.45 -9.42 21.06
N VAL A 446 -11.13 -10.17 21.93
CA VAL A 446 -11.81 -9.62 23.12
C VAL A 446 -10.80 -8.94 24.05
N ALA A 447 -9.68 -9.60 24.35
CA ALA A 447 -8.61 -9.04 25.17
C ALA A 447 -8.03 -7.76 24.57
N LEU A 448 -7.80 -7.74 23.24
CA LEU A 448 -7.29 -6.56 22.55
C LEU A 448 -8.31 -5.42 22.49
N LYS A 449 -9.60 -5.69 22.38
CA LYS A 449 -10.61 -4.61 22.46
C LYS A 449 -10.72 -4.02 23.86
N LEU A 450 -10.59 -4.89 24.87
CA LEU A 450 -10.60 -4.48 26.27
C LEU A 450 -9.36 -3.66 26.62
N TRP A 451 -8.16 -4.15 26.26
CA TRP A 451 -6.89 -3.59 26.71
C TRP A 451 -6.11 -2.79 25.67
N GLY A 452 -6.54 -2.76 24.40
CA GLY A 452 -5.77 -2.17 23.29
C GLY A 452 -5.38 -0.72 23.49
N LYS A 453 -6.20 0.08 24.21
CA LYS A 453 -5.86 1.46 24.58
C LYS A 453 -4.70 1.56 25.57
N HIS A 454 -4.53 0.56 26.44
CA HIS A 454 -3.37 0.46 27.34
C HIS A 454 -2.08 0.13 26.59
N PHE A 455 -2.19 -0.39 25.36
CA PHE A 455 -1.04 -0.77 24.54
C PHE A 455 -0.53 0.35 23.64
N THR A 456 -1.07 1.57 23.78
CA THR A 456 -0.75 2.67 22.87
C THR A 456 0.77 2.90 22.78
N ASN A 457 1.33 2.82 21.57
CA ASN A 457 2.77 2.97 21.30
C ASN A 457 3.69 1.90 21.93
N LEU A 458 3.15 0.73 22.30
CA LEU A 458 3.92 -0.34 22.96
C LEU A 458 4.23 -1.52 22.02
N LYS A 459 5.22 -2.33 22.39
CA LYS A 459 5.40 -3.70 21.92
C LYS A 459 4.75 -4.67 22.88
N VAL A 460 3.78 -5.41 22.37
CA VAL A 460 2.97 -6.33 23.14
C VAL A 460 3.29 -7.76 22.71
N ILE A 461 3.62 -8.61 23.69
CA ILE A 461 3.65 -10.05 23.47
C ILE A 461 2.39 -10.66 24.07
N ILE A 462 1.73 -11.47 23.27
CA ILE A 462 0.68 -12.36 23.73
C ILE A 462 1.22 -13.79 23.85
N TYR A 463 1.07 -14.36 25.04
CA TYR A 463 1.27 -15.78 25.25
C TYR A 463 -0.01 -16.55 24.97
N CYS A 464 0.11 -17.61 24.18
CA CYS A 464 -1.00 -18.47 23.78
C CYS A 464 -0.50 -19.91 23.68
N ASP A 465 -1.28 -20.87 24.12
CA ASP A 465 -1.01 -22.31 23.97
C ASP A 465 -1.52 -22.87 22.64
N ASN A 466 -2.17 -22.04 21.83
CA ASN A 466 -2.64 -22.41 20.52
C ASN A 466 -1.69 -22.01 19.38
N MET A 467 -1.06 -23.02 18.76
CA MET A 467 -0.18 -22.81 17.61
C MET A 467 -0.89 -22.25 16.37
N VAL A 468 -2.21 -22.42 16.20
CA VAL A 468 -2.95 -21.82 15.10
C VAL A 468 -3.02 -20.30 15.29
N SER A 469 -3.44 -19.83 16.47
CA SER A 469 -3.46 -18.40 16.81
C SER A 469 -2.08 -17.76 16.68
N VAL A 470 -1.04 -18.42 17.20
CA VAL A 470 0.35 -17.95 17.09
C VAL A 470 0.78 -17.81 15.64
N ARG A 471 0.49 -18.82 14.80
CA ARG A 471 0.81 -18.77 13.38
C ARG A 471 0.05 -17.65 12.68
N VAL A 472 -1.26 -17.54 12.88
CA VAL A 472 -2.11 -16.55 12.19
C VAL A 472 -1.68 -15.12 12.53
N LEU A 473 -1.38 -14.83 13.81
CA LEU A 473 -0.92 -13.52 14.24
C LEU A 473 0.45 -13.17 13.67
N ASN A 474 1.41 -14.08 13.75
CA ASN A 474 2.78 -13.80 13.32
C ASN A 474 2.94 -13.79 11.79
N THR A 475 2.17 -14.58 11.05
CA THR A 475 2.24 -14.61 9.58
C THR A 475 1.26 -13.67 8.91
N GLY A 476 0.24 -13.18 9.62
CA GLY A 476 -0.83 -12.36 9.06
C GLY A 476 -1.66 -13.06 7.98
N ALA A 477 -1.76 -14.40 8.01
CA ALA A 477 -2.34 -15.18 6.92
C ALA A 477 -3.07 -16.44 7.42
N THR A 478 -4.26 -16.70 6.84
CA THR A 478 -5.06 -17.90 7.10
C THR A 478 -6.08 -18.11 5.99
N ARG A 479 -6.50 -19.38 5.78
CA ARG A 479 -7.57 -19.74 4.82
C ARG A 479 -8.96 -19.81 5.48
N ASN A 480 -9.04 -19.78 6.81
CA ASN A 480 -10.30 -19.85 7.53
C ASN A 480 -10.92 -18.46 7.66
N GLU A 481 -12.16 -18.30 7.19
CA GLU A 481 -12.87 -17.00 7.13
C GLU A 481 -13.06 -16.35 8.51
N PHE A 482 -13.33 -17.15 9.55
CA PHE A 482 -13.50 -16.64 10.91
C PHE A 482 -12.17 -16.12 11.47
N LEU A 483 -11.09 -16.88 11.32
CA LEU A 483 -9.74 -16.44 11.72
C LEU A 483 -9.27 -15.21 10.93
N GLN A 484 -9.66 -15.08 9.64
CA GLN A 484 -9.42 -13.86 8.88
C GLN A 484 -10.15 -12.67 9.50
N SER A 485 -11.39 -12.87 9.95
CA SER A 485 -12.20 -11.83 10.58
C SER A 485 -11.59 -11.39 11.92
N CYS A 486 -11.13 -12.34 12.74
CA CYS A 486 -10.36 -12.05 13.96
C CYS A 486 -9.08 -11.27 13.66
N LEU A 487 -8.30 -11.73 12.67
CA LEU A 487 -7.05 -11.06 12.30
C LEU A 487 -7.30 -9.61 11.86
N ARG A 488 -8.38 -9.33 11.11
CA ARG A 488 -8.73 -7.97 10.70
C ARG A 488 -9.01 -7.05 11.89
N GLU A 489 -9.73 -7.54 12.90
CA GLU A 489 -9.98 -6.79 14.13
C GLU A 489 -8.69 -6.54 14.90
N VAL A 490 -7.84 -7.56 15.05
CA VAL A 490 -6.51 -7.42 15.67
C VAL A 490 -5.71 -6.31 14.98
N CYS A 491 -5.64 -6.35 13.65
CA CYS A 491 -4.90 -5.35 12.87
C CYS A 491 -5.50 -3.95 12.96
N TRP A 492 -6.84 -3.85 13.01
CA TRP A 492 -7.52 -2.57 13.25
C TRP A 492 -7.13 -1.99 14.62
N ILE A 493 -7.27 -2.78 15.68
CA ILE A 493 -6.97 -2.34 17.05
C ILE A 493 -5.49 -1.94 17.16
N ALA A 494 -4.58 -2.73 16.57
CA ALA A 494 -3.16 -2.43 16.53
C ALA A 494 -2.85 -1.15 15.75
N ALA A 495 -3.52 -0.91 14.62
CA ALA A 495 -3.30 0.28 13.81
C ALA A 495 -3.82 1.56 14.50
N VAL A 496 -5.03 1.52 15.07
CA VAL A 496 -5.65 2.68 15.73
C VAL A 496 -4.90 3.08 17.01
N ASN A 497 -4.40 2.10 17.76
CA ASN A 497 -3.63 2.35 18.98
C ASN A 497 -2.10 2.38 18.73
N ASN A 498 -1.66 2.23 17.48
CA ASN A 498 -0.24 2.29 17.10
C ASN A 498 0.68 1.38 17.94
N PHE A 499 0.32 0.10 18.08
CA PHE A 499 1.14 -0.90 18.79
C PHE A 499 1.54 -2.05 17.88
N GLU A 500 2.61 -2.74 18.27
CA GLU A 500 3.05 -3.95 17.59
C GLU A 500 2.76 -5.18 18.44
N LEU A 501 2.18 -6.21 17.82
CA LEU A 501 1.78 -7.43 18.48
C LEU A 501 2.59 -8.61 17.96
N LYS A 502 3.11 -9.43 18.88
CA LYS A 502 3.75 -10.70 18.56
C LYS A 502 3.16 -11.80 19.43
N ALA A 503 2.89 -12.96 18.83
CA ALA A 503 2.42 -14.12 19.55
C ALA A 503 3.56 -15.09 19.85
N ILE A 504 3.65 -15.58 21.08
CA ILE A 504 4.61 -16.62 21.48
C ILE A 504 3.83 -17.81 22.03
N HIS A 505 4.19 -19.00 21.52
CA HIS A 505 3.63 -20.23 22.05
C HIS A 505 4.19 -20.55 23.42
N ILE A 506 3.31 -20.84 24.39
CA ILE A 506 3.67 -21.41 25.68
C ILE A 506 2.91 -22.73 25.89
N SER A 507 3.42 -23.62 26.72
CA SER A 507 2.69 -24.86 27.00
C SER A 507 1.42 -24.55 27.82
N GLY A 508 0.37 -25.37 27.69
CA GLY A 508 -0.85 -25.19 28.46
C GLY A 508 -0.64 -25.27 29.98
N CYS A 509 0.40 -25.98 30.46
CA CYS A 509 0.76 -25.96 31.88
C CYS A 509 1.38 -24.64 32.33
N ASP A 510 2.06 -23.93 31.43
CA ASP A 510 2.60 -22.59 31.69
C ASP A 510 1.51 -21.51 31.52
N ASN A 511 0.47 -21.77 30.72
CA ASN A 511 -0.68 -20.87 30.51
C ASN A 511 -1.77 -21.01 31.59
N ARG A 512 -1.38 -21.28 32.85
CA ARG A 512 -2.31 -21.76 33.86
C ARG A 512 -3.35 -20.73 34.30
N LEU A 513 -2.96 -19.46 34.48
CA LEU A 513 -3.90 -18.44 34.95
C LEU A 513 -5.04 -18.20 33.96
N PRO A 514 -4.79 -18.01 32.65
CA PRO A 514 -5.87 -17.95 31.67
C PRO A 514 -6.72 -19.22 31.61
N ASP A 515 -6.14 -20.43 31.72
CA ASP A 515 -6.93 -21.69 31.73
C ASP A 515 -7.91 -21.77 32.91
N LEU A 516 -7.50 -21.29 34.08
CA LEU A 516 -8.40 -21.18 35.24
C LEU A 516 -9.52 -20.17 34.99
N LEU A 517 -9.21 -19.05 34.36
CA LEU A 517 -10.16 -17.99 34.05
C LEU A 517 -11.14 -18.40 32.94
N SER A 518 -10.69 -19.14 31.92
CA SER A 518 -11.54 -19.62 30.83
C SER A 518 -12.59 -20.63 31.29
N ARG A 519 -12.29 -21.35 32.38
CA ARG A 519 -13.15 -22.38 33.00
C ARG A 519 -13.85 -21.90 34.28
N TRP A 520 -13.85 -20.60 34.55
CA TRP A 520 -14.33 -20.02 35.81
C TRP A 520 -15.72 -20.49 36.23
N ASP A 521 -16.64 -20.61 35.27
CA ASP A 521 -18.05 -20.94 35.50
C ASP A 521 -18.33 -22.46 35.43
N LEU A 522 -17.33 -23.30 35.10
CA LEU A 522 -17.50 -24.75 34.97
C LEU A 522 -17.50 -25.48 36.33
N ASP A 523 -16.63 -25.05 37.24
CA ASP A 523 -16.46 -25.69 38.55
C ASP A 523 -15.79 -24.70 39.51
N TYR A 524 -16.31 -24.61 40.74
CA TYR A 524 -15.79 -23.74 41.80
C TYR A 524 -14.29 -23.97 42.10
N LYS A 525 -13.77 -25.17 41.84
CA LYS A 525 -12.34 -25.47 42.03
C LYS A 525 -11.41 -24.56 41.22
N PHE A 526 -11.84 -24.10 40.04
CA PHE A 526 -11.02 -23.22 39.20
C PHE A 526 -10.86 -21.83 39.82
N GLN A 527 -11.89 -21.35 40.50
CA GLN A 527 -11.89 -20.09 41.23
C GLN A 527 -10.94 -20.18 42.43
N LEU A 528 -11.02 -21.28 43.20
CA LEU A 528 -10.12 -21.54 44.32
C LEU A 528 -8.65 -21.60 43.88
N ASP A 529 -8.34 -22.38 42.85
CA ASP A 529 -6.97 -22.52 42.32
C ASP A 529 -6.44 -21.16 41.81
N PHE A 530 -7.30 -20.34 41.19
CA PHE A 530 -6.91 -19.00 40.75
C PHE A 530 -6.53 -18.10 41.93
N TYR A 531 -7.37 -18.03 42.97
CA TYR A 531 -7.12 -17.19 44.14
C TYR A 531 -5.93 -17.67 44.97
N GLU A 532 -5.70 -18.98 45.07
CA GLU A 532 -4.50 -19.51 45.74
C GLU A 532 -3.22 -19.15 44.97
N ARG A 533 -3.22 -19.26 43.63
CA ARG A 533 -2.06 -18.93 42.79
C ARG A 533 -1.76 -17.44 42.71
N THR A 534 -2.77 -16.60 42.94
CA THR A 534 -2.65 -15.14 42.91
C THR A 534 -2.58 -14.52 44.30
N LYS A 535 -2.39 -15.36 45.34
CA LYS A 535 -2.31 -14.92 46.73
C LYS A 535 -1.17 -13.91 46.94
N GLY A 536 -1.52 -12.74 47.47
CA GLY A 536 -0.58 -11.65 47.70
C GLY A 536 -0.37 -10.72 46.50
N MET A 537 -1.05 -10.95 45.37
CA MET A 537 -1.06 -10.02 44.23
C MET A 537 -2.19 -8.99 44.37
N SER A 538 -1.98 -7.79 43.84
CA SER A 538 -3.05 -6.80 43.67
C SER A 538 -3.86 -7.16 42.43
N LEU A 539 -5.13 -7.51 42.61
CA LEU A 539 -6.00 -8.00 41.54
C LEU A 539 -7.04 -6.96 41.12
N PHE A 540 -7.17 -6.77 39.82
CA PHE A 540 -8.21 -5.92 39.23
C PHE A 540 -9.00 -6.69 38.17
N ARG A 541 -10.30 -6.87 38.38
CA ARG A 541 -11.17 -7.54 37.42
C ARG A 541 -11.72 -6.54 36.41
N ASP A 542 -11.39 -6.73 35.15
CA ASP A 542 -12.00 -6.03 34.03
C ASP A 542 -13.29 -6.76 33.61
N LEU A 543 -14.39 -6.00 33.43
CA LEU A 543 -15.68 -6.56 33.03
C LEU A 543 -15.80 -6.65 31.51
N ILE A 544 -16.27 -7.80 31.02
CA ILE A 544 -16.52 -8.04 29.60
C ILE A 544 -17.98 -7.79 29.28
N SER A 545 -18.22 -6.91 28.31
CA SER A 545 -19.55 -6.68 27.76
C SER A 545 -19.78 -7.57 26.52
N LYS A 546 -21.05 -7.85 26.18
CA LYS A 546 -21.39 -8.74 25.05
C LYS A 546 -20.96 -8.17 23.70
N GLU A 547 -20.83 -6.86 23.60
CA GLU A 547 -20.45 -6.11 22.40
C GLU A 547 -19.00 -6.42 21.99
N LEU A 548 -18.11 -6.72 22.94
CA LEU A 548 -16.70 -7.04 22.64
C LEU A 548 -16.55 -8.28 21.73
N PHE A 549 -17.51 -9.20 21.76
CA PHE A 549 -17.55 -10.39 20.91
C PHE A 549 -18.09 -10.12 19.49
N GLN A 550 -18.58 -8.93 19.20
CA GLN A 550 -19.13 -8.56 17.89
C GLN A 550 -18.07 -7.90 17.01
N PHE A 551 -18.04 -8.18 15.72
CA PHE A 551 -17.11 -7.54 14.79
C PHE A 551 -17.67 -6.18 14.35
N GLU A 552 -17.12 -5.07 14.88
CA GLU A 552 -17.64 -3.71 14.67
C GLU A 552 -17.29 -3.16 13.28
N HIS A 553 -16.15 -3.59 12.71
CA HIS A 553 -15.58 -3.02 11.49
C HIS A 553 -15.76 -3.91 10.26
N ILE A 554 -16.66 -4.89 10.36
CA ILE A 554 -17.12 -5.69 9.23
C ILE A 554 -18.46 -5.10 8.78
N TRP A 555 -18.50 -4.57 7.56
CA TRP A 555 -19.76 -4.32 6.85
C TRP A 555 -20.63 -5.58 6.94
N SER A 556 -21.60 -5.53 7.85
CA SER A 556 -22.53 -6.57 8.29
C SER A 556 -22.58 -7.84 7.44
N THR A 557 -21.70 -8.81 7.75
CA THR A 557 -21.89 -10.21 7.35
C THR A 557 -23.08 -10.84 8.08
N LEU A 558 -23.44 -10.38 9.28
CA LEU A 558 -24.51 -11.04 10.05
C LEU A 558 -25.93 -10.84 9.50
N VAL A 559 -26.23 -9.72 8.81
CA VAL A 559 -27.58 -9.52 8.25
C VAL A 559 -27.72 -10.19 6.88
N CYS A 560 -26.71 -10.06 6.01
CA CYS A 560 -26.78 -10.62 4.66
C CYS A 560 -26.56 -12.14 4.62
N ASP A 561 -25.62 -12.68 5.41
CA ASP A 561 -25.29 -14.11 5.35
C ASP A 561 -26.27 -14.98 6.14
N SER A 562 -26.89 -14.44 7.20
CA SER A 562 -27.97 -15.12 7.94
C SER A 562 -29.23 -15.29 7.08
N ILE A 563 -29.58 -14.27 6.28
CA ILE A 563 -30.69 -14.32 5.32
C ILE A 563 -30.35 -15.26 4.14
N ALA A 564 -29.11 -15.25 3.65
CA ALA A 564 -28.67 -16.14 2.57
C ALA A 564 -28.61 -17.61 2.99
N LYS A 565 -28.29 -17.92 4.26
CA LYS A 565 -28.30 -19.30 4.79
C LYS A 565 -29.70 -19.89 4.96
N HIS A 566 -30.72 -19.06 5.23
CA HIS A 566 -32.09 -19.53 5.48
C HIS A 566 -32.91 -19.77 4.21
N VAL A 567 -32.46 -19.32 3.04
CA VAL A 567 -33.23 -19.47 1.79
C VAL A 567 -32.33 -20.01 0.68
N LYS A 568 -32.18 -21.34 0.65
CA LYS A 568 -31.31 -22.11 -0.28
C LYS A 568 -31.67 -22.01 -1.77
N THR A 569 -32.61 -21.18 -2.18
CA THR A 569 -33.09 -21.10 -3.57
C THR A 569 -33.63 -19.71 -3.87
N ILE A 570 -32.77 -18.74 -4.18
CA ILE A 570 -33.24 -17.47 -4.75
C ILE A 570 -32.39 -17.13 -5.98
N ARG A 571 -33.03 -17.15 -7.16
CA ARG A 571 -32.52 -16.49 -8.36
C ARG A 571 -32.63 -14.97 -8.15
N ARG A 572 -31.51 -14.29 -8.35
CA ARG A 572 -31.19 -12.90 -7.93
C ARG A 572 -32.12 -11.81 -8.50
N CYS A 573 -32.51 -10.87 -7.64
CA CYS A 573 -32.51 -9.43 -7.98
C CYS A 573 -32.22 -8.60 -6.71
N HIS A 574 -31.23 -7.70 -6.78
CA HIS A 574 -30.88 -6.77 -5.70
C HIS A 574 -31.55 -5.43 -5.94
N LEU A 575 -32.34 -4.97 -4.98
CA LEU A 575 -32.84 -3.59 -4.90
C LEU A 575 -31.97 -2.86 -3.88
N GLN A 576 -30.90 -2.22 -4.34
CA GLN A 576 -30.16 -1.23 -3.55
C GLN A 576 -30.67 0.14 -3.96
N ALA A 577 -31.27 0.89 -3.02
CA ALA A 577 -31.40 2.33 -3.21
C ALA A 577 -29.99 2.93 -3.27
N PHE A 578 -29.78 3.84 -4.22
CA PHE A 578 -28.54 4.60 -4.31
C PHE A 578 -28.30 5.38 -3.01
N PRO A 579 -27.05 5.57 -2.58
CA PRO A 579 -26.75 6.51 -1.49
C PRO A 579 -27.31 7.90 -1.84
N GLY A 580 -28.29 8.38 -1.08
CA GLY A 580 -28.87 9.73 -1.22
C GLY A 580 -30.29 9.84 -1.80
N ALA A 581 -30.91 8.74 -2.29
CA ALA A 581 -32.29 8.77 -2.80
C ALA A 581 -33.33 8.75 -1.67
N ASN A 582 -34.36 9.61 -1.74
CA ASN A 582 -35.43 9.70 -0.74
C ASN A 582 -36.65 8.81 -1.09
N ILE A 583 -37.66 8.78 -0.22
CA ILE A 583 -38.85 7.92 -0.38
C ILE A 583 -39.66 8.25 -1.64
N TRP A 584 -39.67 9.52 -2.06
CA TRP A 584 -40.39 10.00 -3.24
C TRP A 584 -39.66 9.64 -4.54
N ASP A 585 -38.32 9.65 -4.52
CA ASP A 585 -37.52 9.14 -5.65
C ASP A 585 -37.83 7.66 -5.90
N MET A 586 -38.00 6.88 -4.82
CA MET A 586 -38.37 5.47 -4.92
C MET A 586 -39.78 5.25 -5.49
N ILE A 587 -40.77 6.05 -5.03
CA ILE A 587 -42.14 6.01 -5.56
C ILE A 587 -42.15 6.35 -7.06
N ASN A 588 -41.40 7.36 -7.48
CA ASN A 588 -41.30 7.76 -8.88
C ASN A 588 -40.69 6.66 -9.75
N LEU A 589 -39.62 6.00 -9.28
CA LEU A 589 -38.97 4.89 -10.00
C LEU A 589 -39.86 3.66 -10.17
N LEU A 590 -40.72 3.38 -9.18
CA LEU A 590 -41.73 2.32 -9.25
C LEU A 590 -42.86 2.69 -10.22
N ASN A 591 -43.37 3.92 -10.16
CA ASN A 591 -44.49 4.36 -10.99
C ASN A 591 -44.11 4.51 -12.48
N CYS A 592 -42.86 4.88 -12.79
CA CYS A 592 -42.40 5.02 -14.18
C CYS A 592 -41.94 3.69 -14.81
N GLY A 593 -42.07 2.56 -14.10
CA GLY A 593 -41.74 1.23 -14.61
C GLY A 593 -40.24 0.97 -14.79
N THR A 594 -39.38 1.87 -14.31
CA THR A 594 -37.91 1.70 -14.30
C THR A 594 -37.50 0.53 -13.41
N ILE A 595 -38.29 0.27 -12.36
CA ILE A 595 -38.19 -0.92 -11.51
C ILE A 595 -39.35 -1.86 -11.84
N GLN A 596 -39.05 -3.05 -12.39
CA GLN A 596 -40.04 -4.11 -12.59
C GLN A 596 -40.04 -5.10 -11.43
N VAL A 597 -41.21 -5.29 -10.80
CA VAL A 597 -41.43 -6.27 -9.73
C VAL A 597 -41.79 -7.62 -10.35
N ASN A 598 -40.79 -8.36 -10.84
CA ASN A 598 -40.98 -9.64 -11.53
C ASN A 598 -40.51 -10.87 -10.74
N TYR A 599 -40.19 -10.74 -9.44
CA TYR A 599 -39.49 -11.76 -8.67
C TYR A 599 -40.20 -12.14 -7.37
N ASP A 600 -39.94 -13.36 -6.90
CA ASP A 600 -40.53 -13.95 -5.69
C ASP A 600 -40.08 -13.26 -4.39
N ILE A 601 -39.04 -12.40 -4.40
CA ILE A 601 -38.58 -11.63 -3.24
C ILE A 601 -38.21 -10.19 -3.63
N ILE A 602 -38.66 -9.21 -2.84
CA ILE A 602 -38.33 -7.78 -2.96
C ILE A 602 -37.55 -7.37 -1.71
N LEU A 603 -36.30 -6.96 -1.88
CA LEU A 603 -35.51 -6.30 -0.84
C LEU A 603 -35.70 -4.79 -0.95
N MET A 604 -36.02 -4.08 0.12
CA MET A 604 -36.15 -2.62 0.09
C MET A 604 -35.29 -2.00 1.18
N HIS A 605 -34.38 -1.13 0.76
CA HIS A 605 -33.51 -0.37 1.65
C HIS A 605 -33.87 1.12 1.50
N VAL A 606 -34.61 1.68 2.43
CA VAL A 606 -34.97 3.11 2.42
C VAL A 606 -33.94 3.85 3.27
N GLY A 607 -33.03 4.58 2.61
CA GLY A 607 -32.10 5.49 3.28
C GLY A 607 -32.65 6.90 3.23
N THR A 608 -32.69 7.63 4.34
CA THR A 608 -33.16 9.01 4.41
C THR A 608 -31.99 9.95 4.64
N ASN A 609 -31.04 10.00 3.70
CA ASN A 609 -29.85 10.84 3.84
C ASN A 609 -30.08 12.33 3.48
N ASN A 610 -31.30 12.75 3.16
CA ASN A 610 -31.67 14.14 2.87
C ASN A 610 -33.00 14.52 3.52
N VAL A 611 -33.01 14.62 4.85
CA VAL A 611 -34.17 15.16 5.59
C VAL A 611 -33.91 16.62 5.93
N GLY A 612 -34.23 17.50 4.99
CA GLY A 612 -34.46 18.90 5.32
C GLY A 612 -35.85 19.01 5.95
N THR A 613 -35.94 19.37 7.24
CA THR A 613 -37.13 19.91 7.93
C THR A 613 -38.50 19.32 7.53
N TYR A 614 -38.65 17.99 7.44
CA TYR A 614 -39.95 17.35 7.23
C TYR A 614 -40.54 16.92 8.57
N GLU A 615 -41.83 17.22 8.80
CA GLU A 615 -42.56 16.79 10.00
C GLU A 615 -42.86 15.28 9.93
N VAL A 616 -43.07 14.63 11.07
CA VAL A 616 -43.40 13.19 11.17
C VAL A 616 -44.59 12.80 10.28
N ALA A 617 -45.53 13.73 10.07
CA ALA A 617 -46.68 13.55 9.18
C ALA A 617 -46.29 13.31 7.71
N ASP A 618 -45.24 13.96 7.21
CA ASP A 618 -44.78 13.79 5.82
C ASP A 618 -44.15 12.42 5.58
N PHE A 619 -43.51 11.86 6.61
CA PHE A 619 -42.99 10.49 6.57
C PHE A 619 -44.12 9.47 6.54
N ASP A 620 -45.16 9.64 7.36
CA ASP A 620 -46.33 8.77 7.34
C ASP A 620 -47.01 8.78 5.96
N ILE A 621 -47.17 9.97 5.36
CA ILE A 621 -47.75 10.12 4.03
C ILE A 621 -46.87 9.41 2.97
N GLY A 622 -45.56 9.66 2.96
CA GLY A 622 -44.63 9.05 2.00
C GLY A 622 -44.61 7.52 2.10
N TYR A 623 -44.60 6.97 3.32
CA TYR A 623 -44.66 5.52 3.52
C TYR A 623 -46.01 4.93 3.12
N ASN A 624 -47.13 5.60 3.43
CA ASN A 624 -48.46 5.13 3.02
C ASN A 624 -48.60 5.10 1.48
N VAL A 625 -48.04 6.09 0.78
CA VAL A 625 -48.02 6.11 -0.69
C VAL A 625 -47.13 5.01 -1.24
N LEU A 626 -45.91 4.85 -0.71
CA LEU A 626 -45.00 3.78 -1.11
C LEU A 626 -45.64 2.39 -0.92
N ILE A 627 -46.28 2.16 0.22
CA ILE A 627 -47.00 0.93 0.53
C ILE A 627 -48.13 0.70 -0.47
N SER A 628 -48.95 1.72 -0.76
CA SER A 628 -50.03 1.60 -1.74
C SER A 628 -49.52 1.36 -3.17
N THR A 629 -48.39 1.94 -3.54
CA THR A 629 -47.74 1.69 -4.84
C THR A 629 -47.23 0.25 -4.92
N ILE A 630 -46.61 -0.27 -3.85
CA ILE A 630 -46.17 -1.67 -3.77
C ILE A 630 -47.38 -2.61 -3.85
N GLU A 631 -48.48 -2.31 -3.14
CA GLU A 631 -49.72 -3.10 -3.19
C GLU A 631 -50.27 -3.28 -4.60
N LYS A 632 -50.11 -2.29 -5.48
CA LYS A 632 -50.58 -2.35 -6.88
C LYS A 632 -49.67 -3.16 -7.80
N LEU A 633 -48.39 -3.29 -7.45
CA LEU A 633 -47.35 -3.85 -8.32
C LEU A 633 -46.96 -5.30 -7.96
N VAL A 634 -47.27 -5.77 -6.75
CA VAL A 634 -46.81 -7.08 -6.24
C VAL A 634 -47.75 -8.24 -6.59
N LYS A 635 -47.19 -9.37 -7.05
CA LYS A 635 -47.91 -10.62 -7.33
C LYS A 635 -48.16 -11.44 -6.05
N PRO A 636 -49.20 -12.31 -6.00
CA PRO A 636 -49.40 -13.25 -4.89
C PRO A 636 -48.15 -14.12 -4.65
N HIS A 637 -47.79 -14.38 -3.39
CA HIS A 637 -46.62 -15.17 -2.95
C HIS A 637 -45.23 -14.52 -3.08
N THR A 638 -45.16 -13.22 -3.39
CA THR A 638 -43.90 -12.47 -3.29
C THR A 638 -43.50 -12.29 -1.82
N VAL A 639 -42.23 -12.35 -1.44
CA VAL A 639 -41.69 -12.07 -0.10
C VAL A 639 -41.14 -10.65 -0.09
N ILE A 640 -41.47 -9.84 0.92
CA ILE A 640 -40.94 -8.47 1.02
C ILE A 640 -40.03 -8.40 2.25
N VAL A 641 -38.75 -8.08 2.01
CA VAL A 641 -37.73 -7.86 3.04
C VAL A 641 -37.42 -6.38 3.09
N MET A 642 -37.78 -5.70 4.18
CA MET A 642 -37.57 -4.26 4.33
C MET A 642 -36.53 -3.98 5.42
N SER A 643 -35.49 -3.22 5.05
CA SER A 643 -34.53 -2.62 5.98
C SER A 643 -34.83 -1.13 6.04
N ALA A 644 -35.47 -0.68 7.12
CA ALA A 644 -35.69 0.73 7.38
C ALA A 644 -34.49 1.31 8.14
N ILE A 645 -33.76 2.25 7.52
CA ILE A 645 -32.86 3.14 8.26
C ILE A 645 -33.67 4.38 8.62
N ILE A 646 -33.89 4.59 9.92
CA ILE A 646 -34.63 5.76 10.41
C ILE A 646 -33.62 6.90 10.65
N PRO A 647 -33.97 8.16 10.31
CA PRO A 647 -33.04 9.27 10.35
C PRO A 647 -32.44 9.49 11.75
N ARG A 648 -31.16 9.88 11.78
CA ARG A 648 -30.37 10.27 12.99
C ARG A 648 -31.02 11.39 13.84
N LEU A 649 -32.10 12.02 13.38
CA LEU A 649 -32.70 13.23 13.93
C LEU A 649 -34.00 12.98 14.72
N LEU A 650 -34.51 11.74 14.77
CA LEU A 650 -35.66 11.40 15.62
C LEU A 650 -35.17 10.92 16.99
N ASP A 651 -35.80 11.39 18.06
CA ASP A 651 -35.56 10.83 19.39
C ASP A 651 -35.98 9.34 19.46
N PHE A 652 -35.53 8.65 20.50
CA PHE A 652 -35.74 7.21 20.68
C PHE A 652 -37.24 6.82 20.74
N GLN A 653 -38.09 7.66 21.34
CA GLN A 653 -39.53 7.38 21.47
C GLN A 653 -40.24 7.48 20.11
N ASN A 654 -39.96 8.53 19.35
CA ASN A 654 -40.52 8.73 18.02
C ASN A 654 -40.01 7.67 17.04
N THR A 655 -38.73 7.30 17.12
CA THR A 655 -38.15 6.19 16.36
C THR A 655 -38.86 4.87 16.65
N SER A 656 -39.03 4.52 17.92
CA SER A 656 -39.67 3.26 18.33
C SER A 656 -41.16 3.19 17.93
N TYR A 657 -41.89 4.29 18.09
CA TYR A 657 -43.29 4.40 17.65
C TYR A 657 -43.44 4.22 16.14
N PHE A 658 -42.56 4.84 15.36
CA PHE A 658 -42.58 4.79 13.89
C PHE A 658 -42.25 3.39 13.37
N VAL A 659 -41.20 2.75 13.90
CA VAL A 659 -40.83 1.36 13.59
C VAL A 659 -42.01 0.42 13.86
N THR A 660 -42.62 0.55 15.03
CA THR A 660 -43.67 -0.37 15.48
C THR A 660 -44.93 -0.21 14.63
N THR A 661 -45.32 1.02 14.34
CA THR A 661 -46.52 1.33 13.54
C THR A 661 -46.36 0.87 12.10
N ILE A 662 -45.22 1.16 11.46
CA ILE A 662 -44.95 0.75 10.07
C ILE A 662 -44.83 -0.77 9.97
N ASN A 663 -44.06 -1.42 10.85
CA ASN A 663 -43.92 -2.87 10.83
C ASN A 663 -45.24 -3.58 11.07
N SER A 664 -46.10 -3.07 11.94
CA SER A 664 -47.44 -3.63 12.19
C SER A 664 -48.34 -3.55 10.96
N ARG A 665 -48.37 -2.39 10.29
CA ARG A 665 -49.15 -2.20 9.05
C ARG A 665 -48.63 -3.07 7.90
N LEU A 666 -47.31 -3.12 7.70
CA LEU A 666 -46.67 -3.97 6.70
C LEU A 666 -46.93 -5.46 6.95
N ARG A 667 -46.86 -5.91 8.22
CA ARG A 667 -47.22 -7.29 8.58
C ARG A 667 -48.68 -7.61 8.25
N SER A 668 -49.61 -6.72 8.59
CA SER A 668 -51.04 -6.88 8.31
C SER A 668 -51.32 -6.98 6.80
N LEU A 669 -50.64 -6.16 6.02
CA LEU A 669 -50.74 -6.12 4.56
C LEU A 669 -50.15 -7.36 3.90
N CYS A 670 -48.98 -7.80 4.38
CA CYS A 670 -48.34 -9.04 3.92
C CYS A 670 -49.21 -10.26 4.23
N PHE A 671 -49.81 -10.31 5.42
CA PHE A 671 -50.74 -11.36 5.84
C PHE A 671 -51.98 -11.46 4.92
N LYS A 672 -52.60 -10.33 4.55
CA LYS A 672 -53.78 -10.29 3.67
C LYS A 672 -53.56 -10.85 2.25
N ARG A 673 -52.31 -10.92 1.78
CA ARG A 673 -51.94 -11.35 0.42
C ARG A 673 -51.13 -12.65 0.36
N GLY A 674 -50.90 -13.31 1.50
CA GLY A 674 -50.06 -14.51 1.57
C GLY A 674 -48.58 -14.23 1.29
N VAL A 675 -48.12 -13.02 1.64
CA VAL A 675 -46.74 -12.53 1.52
C VAL A 675 -46.03 -12.68 2.87
N GLN A 676 -44.78 -13.11 2.88
CA GLN A 676 -43.97 -13.22 4.09
C GLN A 676 -43.17 -11.92 4.32
N PHE A 677 -43.25 -11.37 5.53
CA PHE A 677 -42.56 -10.12 5.91
C PHE A 677 -41.41 -10.42 6.89
N VAL A 678 -40.21 -9.94 6.56
CA VAL A 678 -39.03 -10.01 7.44
C VAL A 678 -38.54 -8.59 7.70
N ALA A 679 -38.60 -8.16 8.96
CA ALA A 679 -38.06 -6.88 9.41
C ALA A 679 -36.70 -7.08 10.05
N THR A 680 -35.69 -6.34 9.61
CA THR A 680 -34.40 -6.23 10.28
C THR A 680 -34.29 -4.85 10.90
N TYR A 681 -34.38 -4.77 12.22
CA TYR A 681 -34.10 -3.53 12.95
C TYR A 681 -32.63 -3.51 13.38
N LYS A 682 -31.94 -2.40 13.12
CA LYS A 682 -30.71 -2.02 13.82
C LYS A 682 -30.98 -0.66 14.50
N PRO A 683 -31.00 -0.57 15.84
CA PRO A 683 -30.74 0.69 16.48
C PRO A 683 -29.29 1.09 16.15
N PHE A 684 -29.07 2.35 15.77
CA PHE A 684 -27.74 2.96 15.74
C PHE A 684 -27.44 3.58 17.10
#